data_AF-A0A7L6B351-F1
#
_entry.id   AF-A0A7L6B351-F1
#
_cell.length_a   1.000
_cell.length_b   1.000
_cell.length_c   1.000
_cell.angle_alpha   90.00
_cell.angle_beta   90.00
_cell.angle_gamma   90.00
#
_symmetry.space_group_name_H-M   'P 1'
#
loop_
_entity.id
_entity.type
_entity.pdbx_description
1 polymer ?
#
loop_
_entity_poly.entity_id
_entity_poly.type
_entity_poly.pdbx_seq_one_letter_code
_entity_poly.pdbx_strand_id
1 'polypeptide(L)'
;MPAPLVNRRMLLRATGATAVATAAGAAVGSLSGGVPAGAALAPARPDIGVSAYAFDAGQARLTAGRWLDNQNRTLSYLRFVDVNRLLYNFRANHRLSTAGAAANGGWDAPTFPFRSHMQGHFLTAWAQAWAVAGDTTCRDKAVTMVAELARCQANNGAAGFSTGYLSGFPESDFTALEARTLSNGNVPYYCVHKTLAGLLDVWRLIGSTQARDVLLALAGWVDQRTGRLSSAQMQAMLGTEFGGMNAVLTDIYQQTGDARWLATAQRFDHAAVFNPLASNSDQLNGLHANTQVPKWIGAAREYKATGTTRYRDIATNAWSITVGAHTYAIGGNSQAEHFRAPNAIAGYLRTDTCEACNTYNMLKLTRELWQLDPDRVAYVDFYERALLNHMIGQQNPADPHGHVTYFTPLNPGGRRGVGPAWGGGTWSTDYNSFWCCQGTGLETNTTLADAIYYHNGTTLTVNLFVPSVLTWSQRGITVTQSTSYPVSDTTTLTVTGSVGGSWTMRIRIPSWTTGATVSVNGTAQGIATTPGSYAALTRDWTSGDVVTVRLPMRVTTVAANDDAAVQAVMYGPVVLSGNYGNTTLSGLPTLDTGSVTRTGSGSLAFTARADGATVNLGPFYDAHGFNYTVYWRAGTSGGGSGEASFRLANAASGQVLGIQNMSTADGGLALQWGDTGTADHDWQLVVDGSALKLRNVNSGRVLGVENMSTADNARILQWADNGTADHLWTVLDVGDGTHKLRNVNSGKLLGISGGSTAQGAQAVQDPDNGSLDNQWRFLPDGARRLQNLGSGLVLGVQDMSTADGGLVIQWGDTGTADHLWTALVDTGGYLRLRASHSGKVLGVEGGSAAAGARIVQWADNGAADHRWRLRHGGNGYFRIQCGNGGRVLGLSGGSGSQGAQAVLGDDTGAAHQRWRFV
;
A
#
# COMPACT_ATOMS: atom_id res chain seq x y z
N MET A 1 17.83 17.71 -57.64
CA MET A 1 17.80 19.18 -57.53
C MET A 1 17.37 19.54 -56.12
N PRO A 2 18.09 20.43 -55.41
CA PRO A 2 17.91 20.62 -53.97
C PRO A 2 16.78 21.61 -53.66
N ALA A 3 16.03 21.33 -52.60
CA ALA A 3 15.13 22.28 -51.95
C ALA A 3 15.92 23.25 -51.06
N PRO A 4 15.51 24.53 -50.94
CA PRO A 4 16.08 25.42 -49.93
C PRO A 4 15.24 25.47 -48.65
N LEU A 5 16.00 25.63 -47.56
CA LEU A 5 15.63 25.72 -46.16
C LEU A 5 14.78 26.97 -45.83
N VAL A 6 13.86 26.81 -44.87
CA VAL A 6 13.20 27.92 -44.17
C VAL A 6 13.72 27.96 -42.74
N ASN A 7 14.07 29.15 -42.24
CA ASN A 7 14.37 29.36 -40.83
C ASN A 7 13.76 30.66 -40.27
N ARG A 8 13.16 30.48 -39.08
CA ARG A 8 13.03 31.37 -37.91
C ARG A 8 12.31 32.73 -38.00
N ARG A 9 11.15 32.71 -37.35
CA ARG A 9 10.73 33.48 -36.16
C ARG A 9 10.59 35.02 -36.25
N MET A 10 9.33 35.39 -36.00
CA MET A 10 8.85 36.47 -35.11
C MET A 10 8.99 37.91 -35.61
N LEU A 11 7.83 38.60 -35.73
CA LEU A 11 7.59 39.80 -34.93
C LEU A 11 6.09 40.15 -34.84
N LEU A 12 5.68 40.53 -33.62
CA LEU A 12 4.35 40.96 -33.18
C LEU A 12 3.90 42.30 -33.81
N ARG A 13 2.57 42.56 -33.80
CA ARG A 13 2.00 43.76 -33.15
C ARG A 13 0.49 43.66 -32.95
N ALA A 14 0.04 44.29 -31.87
CA ALA A 14 -1.20 44.08 -31.13
C ALA A 14 -2.23 45.22 -31.34
N THR A 15 -3.29 45.17 -30.52
CA THR A 15 -4.41 46.12 -30.24
C THR A 15 -5.71 45.82 -31.00
N GLY A 16 -6.91 45.75 -30.41
CA GLY A 16 -7.38 45.86 -29.03
C GLY A 16 -8.92 45.96 -29.00
N ALA A 17 -9.51 45.68 -27.82
CA ALA A 17 -10.86 46.04 -27.33
C ALA A 17 -12.03 45.00 -27.36
N THR A 18 -12.38 44.59 -26.14
CA THR A 18 -13.71 44.41 -25.50
C THR A 18 -14.68 43.27 -25.86
N ALA A 19 -14.76 42.33 -24.90
CA ALA A 19 -15.95 41.73 -24.24
C ALA A 19 -17.18 41.32 -25.07
N VAL A 20 -17.55 40.03 -25.02
CA VAL A 20 -18.72 39.47 -24.29
C VAL A 20 -18.69 37.93 -24.45
N ALA A 21 -18.89 37.22 -23.35
CA ALA A 21 -19.01 35.77 -23.31
C ALA A 21 -20.32 35.29 -23.95
N THR A 22 -20.23 34.34 -24.88
CA THR A 22 -21.28 33.33 -25.12
C THR A 22 -20.61 32.03 -25.57
N ALA A 23 -20.82 30.99 -24.77
CA ALA A 23 -20.44 29.63 -25.11
C ALA A 23 -21.36 29.13 -26.23
N ALA A 24 -20.78 28.81 -27.38
CA ALA A 24 -21.44 28.04 -28.42
C ALA A 24 -20.60 26.79 -28.69
N GLY A 25 -21.18 25.63 -28.37
CA GLY A 25 -20.55 24.33 -28.56
C GLY A 25 -20.22 24.06 -30.01
N ALA A 26 -18.99 23.64 -30.26
CA ALA A 26 -18.63 22.98 -31.49
C ALA A 26 -18.99 21.50 -31.36
N ALA A 27 -20.05 21.10 -32.07
CA ALA A 27 -20.38 19.73 -32.34
C ALA A 27 -19.17 19.03 -32.98
N VAL A 28 -18.56 18.10 -32.25
CA VAL A 28 -17.57 17.18 -32.81
C VAL A 28 -18.34 16.13 -33.60
N GLY A 29 -18.16 16.18 -34.92
CA GLY A 29 -18.78 15.28 -35.88
C GLY A 29 -18.50 13.83 -35.57
N SER A 30 -19.57 13.05 -35.60
CA SER A 30 -19.59 11.60 -35.76
C SER A 30 -18.82 11.22 -37.03
N LEU A 31 -17.66 10.58 -36.86
CA LEU A 31 -16.96 9.89 -37.93
C LEU A 31 -16.84 8.40 -37.61
N SER A 32 -17.35 7.64 -38.57
CA SER A 32 -17.15 6.21 -38.87
C SER A 32 -17.64 5.18 -37.85
N GLY A 33 -18.78 4.56 -38.19
CA GLY A 33 -19.13 3.23 -37.73
C GLY A 33 -18.09 2.22 -38.15
N GLY A 34 -17.40 1.64 -37.17
CA GLY A 34 -16.80 0.32 -37.31
C GLY A 34 -17.90 -0.72 -37.25
N VAL A 35 -17.79 -1.76 -38.07
CA VAL A 35 -18.54 -3.01 -37.91
C VAL A 35 -18.46 -3.42 -36.44
N PRO A 36 -19.57 -3.74 -35.75
CA PRO A 36 -19.49 -4.18 -34.37
C PRO A 36 -18.55 -5.38 -34.31
N ALA A 37 -17.49 -5.28 -33.49
CA ALA A 37 -16.73 -6.45 -33.09
C ALA A 37 -17.76 -7.49 -32.63
N GLY A 38 -17.71 -8.70 -33.19
CA GLY A 38 -18.69 -9.73 -32.87
C GLY A 38 -18.75 -9.92 -31.36
N ALA A 39 -19.96 -9.90 -30.79
CA ALA A 39 -20.15 -10.12 -29.36
C ALA A 39 -19.45 -11.42 -28.95
N ALA A 40 -18.77 -11.41 -27.81
CA ALA A 40 -18.13 -12.60 -27.28
C ALA A 40 -19.15 -13.73 -27.16
N LEU A 41 -18.72 -14.97 -27.41
CA LEU A 41 -19.56 -16.14 -27.25
C LEU A 41 -19.90 -16.30 -25.77
N ALA A 42 -21.18 -16.27 -25.46
CA ALA A 42 -21.65 -16.51 -24.10
C ALA A 42 -21.25 -17.94 -23.64
N PRO A 43 -20.91 -18.13 -22.35
CA PRO A 43 -20.66 -19.46 -21.81
C PRO A 43 -21.95 -20.29 -21.82
N ALA A 44 -21.80 -21.61 -21.97
CA ALA A 44 -22.93 -22.55 -21.91
C ALA A 44 -23.55 -22.63 -20.50
N ARG A 45 -22.78 -22.24 -19.48
CA ARG A 45 -23.19 -22.27 -18.08
C ARG A 45 -22.93 -20.91 -17.40
N PRO A 46 -23.83 -20.44 -16.53
CA PRO A 46 -23.57 -19.27 -15.71
C PRO A 46 -22.61 -19.59 -14.56
N ASP A 47 -21.89 -18.57 -14.10
CA ASP A 47 -21.11 -18.63 -12.85
C ASP A 47 -22.05 -18.58 -11.62
N ILE A 48 -21.82 -19.48 -10.66
CA ILE A 48 -22.55 -19.57 -9.38
C ILE A 48 -21.99 -18.56 -8.38
N GLY A 49 -22.88 -17.94 -7.59
CA GLY A 49 -22.52 -17.08 -6.46
C GLY A 49 -22.01 -15.68 -6.85
N VAL A 50 -22.02 -15.34 -8.14
CA VAL A 50 -21.68 -13.99 -8.62
C VAL A 50 -22.81 -13.02 -8.30
N SER A 51 -22.45 -11.89 -7.69
CA SER A 51 -23.35 -10.82 -7.26
C SER A 51 -23.15 -9.51 -8.05
N ALA A 52 -22.13 -9.45 -8.90
CA ALA A 52 -21.89 -8.37 -9.85
C ALA A 52 -21.13 -8.90 -11.08
N TYR A 53 -21.51 -8.43 -12.27
CA TYR A 53 -21.00 -8.91 -13.55
C TYR A 53 -20.11 -7.87 -14.21
N ALA A 54 -18.99 -8.32 -14.78
CA ALA A 54 -18.17 -7.47 -15.63
C ALA A 54 -18.93 -7.15 -16.94
N PHE A 55 -18.69 -5.98 -17.51
CA PHE A 55 -19.18 -5.67 -18.86
C PHE A 55 -18.43 -6.50 -19.91
N ASP A 56 -19.09 -6.75 -21.03
CA ASP A 56 -18.46 -7.44 -22.15
C ASP A 56 -17.25 -6.65 -22.66
N ALA A 57 -16.22 -7.38 -23.10
CA ALA A 57 -15.02 -6.76 -23.65
C ALA A 57 -15.36 -5.76 -24.77
N GLY A 58 -14.79 -4.56 -24.69
CA GLY A 58 -15.03 -3.48 -25.64
C GLY A 58 -16.24 -2.60 -25.35
N GLN A 59 -17.11 -2.94 -24.38
CA GLN A 59 -18.14 -2.02 -23.90
C GLN A 59 -17.53 -0.88 -23.08
N ALA A 60 -16.52 -1.16 -22.25
CA ALA A 60 -15.70 -0.14 -21.60
C ALA A 60 -14.42 0.08 -22.41
N ARG A 61 -14.20 1.32 -22.85
CA ARG A 61 -13.02 1.72 -23.63
C ARG A 61 -12.30 2.87 -22.97
N LEU A 62 -10.97 2.81 -22.97
CA LEU A 62 -10.13 3.90 -22.48
C LEU A 62 -10.22 5.10 -23.43
N THR A 63 -10.19 6.30 -22.87
CA THR A 63 -9.98 7.54 -23.62
C THR A 63 -8.57 8.07 -23.42
N ALA A 64 -8.24 9.21 -24.05
CA ALA A 64 -6.91 9.82 -23.97
C ALA A 64 -6.41 9.93 -22.51
N GLY A 65 -5.17 9.46 -22.31
CA GLY A 65 -4.50 9.39 -21.01
C GLY A 65 -3.50 8.23 -20.97
N ARG A 66 -2.72 8.16 -19.88
CA ARG A 66 -1.63 7.17 -19.75
C ARG A 66 -2.05 5.72 -19.94
N TRP A 67 -3.28 5.40 -19.55
CA TRP A 67 -3.85 4.06 -19.65
C TRP A 67 -3.94 3.64 -21.12
N LEU A 68 -4.46 4.54 -21.96
CA LEU A 68 -4.54 4.33 -23.40
C LEU A 68 -3.15 4.34 -24.05
N ASP A 69 -2.23 5.18 -23.57
CA ASP A 69 -0.84 5.18 -24.05
C ASP A 69 -0.15 3.82 -23.81
N ASN A 70 -0.37 3.21 -22.64
CA ASN A 70 0.13 1.88 -22.31
C ASN A 70 -0.45 0.80 -23.22
N GLN A 71 -1.78 0.82 -23.39
CA GLN A 71 -2.48 -0.08 -24.31
C GLN A 71 -1.93 0.08 -25.74
N ASN A 72 -1.73 1.31 -26.22
CA ASN A 72 -1.27 1.59 -27.58
C ASN A 72 0.16 1.10 -27.86
N ARG A 73 1.09 1.21 -26.90
CA ARG A 73 2.44 0.63 -27.03
C ARG A 73 2.37 -0.89 -27.17
N THR A 74 1.57 -1.55 -26.34
CA THR A 74 1.36 -3.00 -26.44
C THR A 74 0.70 -3.40 -27.76
N LEU A 75 -0.35 -2.68 -28.20
CA LEU A 75 -0.98 -2.91 -29.51
C LEU A 75 0.03 -2.75 -30.66
N SER A 76 0.95 -1.79 -30.56
CA SER A 76 2.01 -1.60 -31.55
C SER A 76 2.92 -2.84 -31.64
N TYR A 77 3.34 -3.38 -30.49
CA TYR A 77 4.13 -4.63 -30.45
C TYR A 77 3.35 -5.85 -30.96
N LEU A 78 2.08 -6.00 -30.58
CA LEU A 78 1.22 -7.09 -31.03
C LEU A 78 1.02 -7.11 -32.56
N ARG A 79 0.96 -5.93 -33.19
CA ARG A 79 0.91 -5.80 -34.66
C ARG A 79 2.26 -6.08 -35.32
N PHE A 80 3.35 -5.70 -34.66
CA PHE A 80 4.71 -5.84 -35.16
C PHE A 80 5.18 -7.30 -35.23
N VAL A 81 4.92 -8.11 -34.20
CA VAL A 81 5.53 -9.45 -34.07
C VAL A 81 5.20 -10.37 -35.26
N ASP A 82 6.19 -11.13 -35.72
CA ASP A 82 6.04 -12.10 -36.80
C ASP A 82 5.49 -13.43 -36.30
N VAL A 83 4.30 -13.79 -36.78
CA VAL A 83 3.61 -15.05 -36.44
C VAL A 83 4.44 -16.27 -36.86
N ASN A 84 5.20 -16.20 -37.96
CA ASN A 84 6.03 -17.33 -38.41
C ASN A 84 7.19 -17.61 -37.46
N ARG A 85 7.78 -16.56 -36.87
CA ARG A 85 8.82 -16.72 -35.84
C ARG A 85 8.24 -17.35 -34.57
N LEU A 86 7.06 -16.89 -34.15
CA LEU A 86 6.35 -17.48 -33.00
C LEU A 86 5.95 -18.95 -33.25
N LEU A 87 5.66 -19.35 -34.48
CA LEU A 87 5.34 -20.73 -34.84
C LEU A 87 6.56 -21.64 -35.00
N TYR A 88 7.78 -21.10 -34.99
CA TYR A 88 9.01 -21.85 -35.29
C TYR A 88 9.11 -23.14 -34.46
N ASN A 89 8.98 -23.03 -33.13
CA ASN A 89 9.14 -24.17 -32.22
C ASN A 89 8.04 -25.23 -32.40
N PHE A 90 6.79 -24.81 -32.62
CA PHE A 90 5.69 -25.74 -32.89
C PHE A 90 5.89 -26.50 -34.19
N ARG A 91 6.21 -25.78 -35.29
CA ARG A 91 6.45 -26.40 -36.60
C ARG A 91 7.62 -27.39 -36.54
N ALA A 92 8.74 -26.97 -35.96
CA ALA A 92 9.92 -27.83 -35.82
C ALA A 92 9.62 -29.10 -35.01
N ASN A 93 8.98 -28.96 -33.85
CA ASN A 93 8.65 -30.10 -32.98
C ASN A 93 7.67 -31.07 -33.64
N HIS A 94 6.69 -30.55 -34.39
CA HIS A 94 5.70 -31.35 -35.11
C HIS A 94 6.14 -31.74 -36.53
N ARG A 95 7.45 -31.65 -36.87
CA ARG A 95 8.04 -32.04 -38.17
C ARG A 95 7.41 -31.37 -39.39
N LEU A 96 7.02 -30.11 -39.25
CA LEU A 96 6.57 -29.26 -40.34
C LEU A 96 7.66 -28.24 -40.72
N SER A 97 7.59 -27.74 -41.96
CA SER A 97 8.49 -26.68 -42.42
C SER A 97 8.33 -25.42 -41.55
N THR A 98 9.45 -24.83 -41.13
CA THR A 98 9.47 -23.54 -40.41
C THR A 98 9.27 -22.35 -41.36
N ALA A 99 9.07 -22.59 -42.66
CA ALA A 99 8.93 -21.58 -43.72
C ALA A 99 10.13 -20.62 -43.81
N GLY A 100 11.33 -21.08 -43.42
CA GLY A 100 12.54 -20.24 -43.40
C GLY A 100 12.53 -19.15 -42.33
N ALA A 101 11.61 -19.20 -41.37
CA ALA A 101 11.52 -18.21 -40.30
C ALA A 101 12.74 -18.24 -39.38
N ALA A 102 13.20 -17.06 -38.94
CA ALA A 102 14.25 -16.96 -37.94
C ALA A 102 13.74 -17.44 -36.57
N ALA A 103 14.52 -18.28 -35.90
CA ALA A 103 14.22 -18.71 -34.53
C ALA A 103 14.20 -17.52 -33.56
N ASN A 104 13.42 -17.67 -32.48
CA ASN A 104 13.45 -16.76 -31.35
C ASN A 104 14.66 -17.05 -30.44
N GLY A 105 15.03 -16.08 -29.62
CA GLY A 105 16.02 -16.22 -28.55
C GLY A 105 15.35 -16.32 -27.16
N GLY A 106 16.16 -16.17 -26.11
CA GLY A 106 15.67 -16.16 -24.73
C GLY A 106 14.93 -17.43 -24.34
N TRP A 107 13.83 -17.29 -23.62
CA TRP A 107 13.01 -18.41 -23.14
C TRP A 107 12.18 -19.10 -24.23
N ASP A 108 12.16 -18.56 -25.45
CA ASP A 108 11.55 -19.22 -26.61
C ASP A 108 12.60 -19.68 -27.62
N ALA A 109 13.88 -19.73 -27.24
CA ALA A 109 14.90 -20.33 -28.08
C ALA A 109 14.60 -21.84 -28.29
N PRO A 110 14.95 -22.42 -29.45
CA PRO A 110 14.70 -23.84 -29.73
C PRO A 110 15.35 -24.79 -28.71
N THR A 111 16.42 -24.35 -28.05
CA THR A 111 17.14 -25.09 -27.01
C THR A 111 16.60 -24.85 -25.60
N PHE A 112 15.69 -23.89 -25.41
CA PHE A 112 15.19 -23.55 -24.09
C PHE A 112 14.15 -24.59 -23.62
N PRO A 113 14.21 -25.07 -22.36
CA PRO A 113 13.41 -26.22 -21.91
C PRO A 113 11.90 -26.04 -22.02
N PHE A 114 11.37 -24.89 -21.58
CA PHE A 114 9.93 -24.59 -21.59
C PHE A 114 9.52 -23.54 -22.63
N ARG A 115 10.18 -23.54 -23.78
CA ARG A 115 9.75 -22.78 -24.98
C ARG A 115 8.27 -23.06 -25.33
N SER A 116 7.67 -22.25 -26.20
CA SER A 116 6.26 -22.29 -26.62
C SER A 116 5.22 -21.69 -25.67
N HIS A 117 5.59 -21.26 -24.46
CA HIS A 117 4.65 -20.65 -23.51
C HIS A 117 4.12 -19.28 -23.96
N MET A 118 4.98 -18.47 -24.58
CA MET A 118 4.68 -17.10 -24.99
C MET A 118 3.58 -17.02 -26.06
N GLN A 119 3.52 -18.03 -26.92
CA GLN A 119 2.57 -18.17 -27.99
C GLN A 119 1.12 -18.18 -27.49
N GLY A 120 0.89 -18.82 -26.33
CA GLY A 120 -0.40 -18.76 -25.65
C GLY A 120 -0.75 -17.34 -25.18
N HIS A 121 0.21 -16.62 -24.61
CA HIS A 121 0.03 -15.22 -24.20
C HIS A 121 -0.29 -14.31 -25.40
N PHE A 122 0.36 -14.48 -26.55
CA PHE A 122 0.03 -13.74 -27.77
C PHE A 122 -1.39 -14.03 -28.28
N LEU A 123 -1.82 -15.30 -28.26
CA LEU A 123 -3.19 -15.66 -28.65
C LEU A 123 -4.22 -14.95 -27.77
N THR A 124 -4.04 -14.97 -26.44
CA THR A 124 -4.88 -14.23 -25.49
C THR A 124 -4.85 -12.72 -25.77
N ALA A 125 -3.67 -12.12 -25.88
CA ALA A 125 -3.53 -10.68 -26.07
C ALA A 125 -4.10 -10.19 -27.40
N TRP A 126 -3.94 -10.96 -28.49
CA TRP A 126 -4.58 -10.65 -29.77
C TRP A 126 -6.09 -10.77 -29.74
N ALA A 127 -6.62 -11.80 -29.07
CA ALA A 127 -8.06 -11.97 -28.89
C ALA A 127 -8.67 -10.84 -28.06
N GLN A 128 -7.98 -10.41 -27.00
CA GLN A 128 -8.36 -9.25 -26.19
C GLN A 128 -8.28 -7.94 -26.99
N ALA A 129 -7.22 -7.73 -27.77
CA ALA A 129 -7.08 -6.55 -28.63
C ALA A 129 -8.23 -6.43 -29.66
N TRP A 130 -8.65 -7.56 -30.23
CA TRP A 130 -9.84 -7.61 -31.08
C TRP A 130 -11.11 -7.24 -30.29
N ALA A 131 -11.34 -7.88 -29.14
CA ALA A 131 -12.57 -7.68 -28.39
C ALA A 131 -12.69 -6.25 -27.82
N VAL A 132 -11.60 -5.69 -27.32
CA VAL A 132 -11.58 -4.37 -26.67
C VAL A 132 -11.56 -3.23 -27.68
N ALA A 133 -10.72 -3.33 -28.72
CA ALA A 133 -10.42 -2.23 -29.64
C ALA A 133 -10.85 -2.47 -31.09
N GLY A 134 -11.37 -3.65 -31.44
CA GLY A 134 -11.75 -4.00 -32.81
C GLY A 134 -10.54 -4.17 -33.74
N ASP A 135 -9.36 -4.51 -33.20
CA ASP A 135 -8.12 -4.61 -33.98
C ASP A 135 -8.10 -5.83 -34.91
N THR A 136 -8.36 -5.60 -36.21
CA THR A 136 -8.42 -6.67 -37.22
C THR A 136 -7.07 -7.31 -37.48
N THR A 137 -5.96 -6.57 -37.36
CA THR A 137 -4.62 -7.13 -37.54
C THR A 137 -4.32 -8.18 -36.47
N CYS A 138 -4.65 -7.88 -35.22
CA CYS A 138 -4.51 -8.81 -34.11
C CYS A 138 -5.42 -10.03 -34.29
N ARG A 139 -6.69 -9.82 -34.67
CA ARG A 139 -7.63 -10.91 -35.00
C ARG A 139 -7.05 -11.85 -36.05
N ASP A 140 -6.56 -11.30 -37.16
CA ASP A 140 -6.08 -12.08 -38.31
C ASP A 140 -4.80 -12.85 -37.96
N LYS A 141 -3.91 -12.27 -37.15
CA LYS A 141 -2.73 -12.97 -36.60
C LYS A 141 -3.13 -14.13 -35.70
N ALA A 142 -4.09 -13.94 -34.79
CA ALA A 142 -4.58 -15.00 -33.92
C ALA A 142 -5.19 -16.16 -34.72
N VAL A 143 -6.06 -15.86 -35.69
CA VAL A 143 -6.68 -16.88 -36.56
C VAL A 143 -5.62 -17.61 -37.40
N THR A 144 -4.65 -16.88 -37.96
CA THR A 144 -3.53 -17.47 -38.72
C THR A 144 -2.72 -18.43 -37.84
N MET A 145 -2.40 -18.01 -36.62
CA MET A 145 -1.65 -18.85 -35.69
C MET A 145 -2.43 -20.11 -35.31
N VAL A 146 -3.74 -20.00 -35.04
CA VAL A 146 -4.61 -21.16 -34.78
C VAL A 146 -4.61 -22.15 -35.95
N ALA A 147 -4.71 -21.67 -37.19
CA ALA A 147 -4.69 -22.54 -38.36
C ALA A 147 -3.39 -23.33 -38.49
N GLU A 148 -2.25 -22.71 -38.15
CA GLU A 148 -0.94 -23.36 -38.18
C GLU A 148 -0.75 -24.33 -37.00
N LEU A 149 -1.26 -23.99 -35.81
CA LEU A 149 -1.30 -24.91 -34.67
C LEU A 149 -2.18 -26.14 -34.97
N ALA A 150 -3.30 -25.95 -35.67
CA ALA A 150 -4.15 -27.06 -36.13
C ALA A 150 -3.38 -28.00 -37.06
N ARG A 151 -2.56 -27.46 -37.98
CA ARG A 151 -1.70 -28.28 -38.85
C ARG A 151 -0.64 -29.05 -38.05
N CYS A 152 -0.04 -28.42 -37.03
CA CYS A 152 0.91 -29.09 -36.13
C CYS A 152 0.25 -30.26 -35.41
N GLN A 153 -0.93 -30.05 -34.81
CA GLN A 153 -1.68 -31.07 -34.09
C GLN A 153 -2.15 -32.21 -35.02
N ALA A 154 -2.56 -31.88 -36.25
CA ALA A 154 -2.92 -32.88 -37.27
C ALA A 154 -1.72 -33.75 -37.70
N ASN A 155 -0.49 -33.24 -37.60
CA ASN A 155 0.73 -33.97 -37.96
C ASN A 155 1.29 -34.86 -36.84
N ASN A 156 0.61 -34.98 -35.70
CA ASN A 156 1.09 -35.74 -34.54
C ASN A 156 1.52 -37.17 -34.88
N GLY A 157 0.73 -37.89 -35.69
CA GLY A 157 1.06 -39.26 -36.09
C GLY A 157 2.40 -39.37 -36.83
N ALA A 158 2.69 -38.42 -37.74
CA ALA A 158 3.96 -38.37 -38.46
C ALA A 158 5.12 -37.86 -37.59
N ALA A 159 4.82 -37.03 -36.59
CA ALA A 159 5.79 -36.55 -35.59
C ALA A 159 6.11 -37.59 -34.50
N GLY A 160 5.26 -38.61 -34.33
CA GLY A 160 5.39 -39.63 -33.27
C GLY A 160 4.76 -39.21 -31.94
N PHE A 161 3.78 -38.30 -31.97
CA PHE A 161 3.04 -37.84 -30.80
C PHE A 161 1.62 -38.41 -30.77
N SER A 162 1.05 -38.47 -29.57
CA SER A 162 -0.33 -38.88 -29.34
C SER A 162 -1.32 -37.87 -29.93
N THR A 163 -2.52 -38.33 -30.29
CA THR A 163 -3.60 -37.47 -30.81
C THR A 163 -3.92 -36.34 -29.83
N GLY A 164 -4.07 -35.12 -30.35
CA GLY A 164 -4.40 -33.92 -29.56
C GLY A 164 -3.20 -33.18 -28.94
N TYR A 165 -2.03 -33.83 -28.84
CA TYR A 165 -0.82 -33.18 -28.35
C TYR A 165 -0.44 -31.91 -29.13
N LEU A 166 0.02 -30.88 -28.44
CA LEU A 166 0.48 -29.63 -29.06
C LEU A 166 1.42 -28.87 -28.13
N SER A 167 2.71 -28.77 -28.49
CA SER A 167 3.69 -27.90 -27.82
C SER A 167 4.94 -27.70 -28.69
N GLY A 168 5.86 -26.82 -28.27
CA GLY A 168 7.16 -26.65 -28.92
C GLY A 168 8.25 -27.65 -28.49
N PHE A 169 7.94 -28.62 -27.63
CA PHE A 169 8.90 -29.58 -27.05
C PHE A 169 8.35 -31.01 -27.08
N PRO A 170 9.16 -32.06 -26.90
CA PRO A 170 8.70 -33.42 -27.13
C PRO A 170 7.74 -33.92 -26.04
N GLU A 171 6.78 -34.77 -26.43
CA GLU A 171 5.80 -35.37 -25.51
C GLU A 171 6.45 -36.20 -24.38
N SER A 172 7.70 -36.67 -24.58
CA SER A 172 8.49 -37.40 -23.59
C SER A 172 8.72 -36.62 -22.29
N ASP A 173 8.72 -35.29 -22.34
CA ASP A 173 8.89 -34.46 -21.14
C ASP A 173 7.73 -34.64 -20.15
N PHE A 174 6.51 -34.89 -20.65
CA PHE A 174 5.37 -35.21 -19.80
C PHE A 174 5.51 -36.60 -19.17
N THR A 175 6.00 -37.59 -19.92
CA THR A 175 6.28 -38.92 -19.38
C THR A 175 7.32 -38.86 -18.27
N ALA A 176 8.42 -38.11 -18.48
CA ALA A 176 9.44 -37.91 -17.46
C ALA A 176 8.92 -37.11 -16.26
N LEU A 177 8.05 -36.11 -16.47
CA LEU A 177 7.43 -35.33 -15.40
C LEU A 177 6.55 -36.22 -14.51
N GLU A 178 5.68 -37.01 -15.12
CA GLU A 178 4.75 -37.95 -14.45
C GLU A 178 5.53 -39.02 -13.67
N ALA A 179 6.69 -39.45 -14.18
CA ALA A 179 7.61 -40.37 -13.51
C ALA A 179 8.54 -39.69 -12.48
N ARG A 180 8.48 -38.37 -12.33
CA ARG A 180 9.35 -37.55 -11.46
C ARG A 180 10.86 -37.64 -11.82
N THR A 181 11.16 -37.90 -13.09
CA THR A 181 12.54 -38.00 -13.62
C THR A 181 12.94 -36.83 -14.52
N LEU A 182 12.04 -35.86 -14.76
CA LEU A 182 12.35 -34.67 -15.56
C LEU A 182 13.34 -33.75 -14.83
N SER A 183 14.50 -33.50 -15.45
CA SER A 183 15.59 -32.71 -14.87
C SER A 183 16.10 -31.58 -15.77
N ASN A 184 15.47 -31.36 -16.93
CA ASN A 184 15.88 -30.35 -17.90
C ASN A 184 15.39 -28.93 -17.56
N GLY A 185 14.66 -28.74 -16.46
CA GLY A 185 14.10 -27.45 -16.04
C GLY A 185 12.80 -27.05 -16.77
N ASN A 186 12.19 -27.94 -17.56
CA ASN A 186 10.90 -27.66 -18.20
C ASN A 186 9.76 -27.66 -17.17
N VAL A 187 8.72 -26.86 -17.43
CA VAL A 187 7.45 -26.79 -16.69
C VAL A 187 6.29 -27.12 -17.64
N PRO A 188 6.13 -28.39 -18.05
CA PRO A 188 5.34 -28.75 -19.24
C PRO A 188 3.87 -28.30 -19.19
N TYR A 189 3.19 -28.51 -18.07
CA TYR A 189 1.78 -28.13 -17.93
C TYR A 189 1.58 -26.61 -17.82
N TYR A 190 2.59 -25.84 -17.39
CA TYR A 190 2.53 -24.37 -17.44
C TYR A 190 2.47 -23.87 -18.89
N CYS A 191 3.23 -24.47 -19.80
CA CYS A 191 3.22 -24.13 -21.22
C CYS A 191 1.88 -24.50 -21.86
N VAL A 192 1.41 -25.73 -21.61
CA VAL A 192 0.09 -26.19 -22.10
C VAL A 192 -1.04 -25.32 -21.58
N HIS A 193 -0.99 -24.89 -20.31
CA HIS A 193 -1.94 -23.93 -19.76
C HIS A 193 -2.01 -22.65 -20.61
N LYS A 194 -0.88 -22.06 -21.01
CA LYS A 194 -0.91 -20.84 -21.84
C LYS A 194 -1.55 -21.10 -23.19
N THR A 195 -1.20 -22.21 -23.85
CA THR A 195 -1.79 -22.58 -25.13
C THR A 195 -3.30 -22.81 -25.02
N LEU A 196 -3.76 -23.52 -23.98
CA LEU A 196 -5.19 -23.71 -23.71
C LEU A 196 -5.90 -22.37 -23.47
N ALA A 197 -5.33 -21.49 -22.63
CA ALA A 197 -5.93 -20.20 -22.33
C ALA A 197 -6.04 -19.32 -23.60
N GLY A 198 -4.97 -19.24 -24.39
CA GLY A 198 -4.96 -18.51 -25.65
C GLY A 198 -5.96 -19.04 -26.67
N LEU A 199 -6.05 -20.36 -26.86
CA LEU A 199 -7.02 -20.96 -27.77
C LEU A 199 -8.47 -20.76 -27.30
N LEU A 200 -8.71 -20.83 -25.99
CA LEU A 200 -10.01 -20.53 -25.39
C LEU A 200 -10.41 -19.07 -25.65
N ASP A 201 -9.48 -18.12 -25.46
CA ASP A 201 -9.75 -16.71 -25.72
C ASP A 201 -10.03 -16.43 -27.19
N VAL A 202 -9.27 -17.03 -28.11
CA VAL A 202 -9.55 -16.91 -29.56
C VAL A 202 -10.90 -17.53 -29.92
N TRP A 203 -11.30 -18.64 -29.29
CA TRP A 203 -12.64 -19.18 -29.49
C TRP A 203 -13.72 -18.22 -28.97
N ARG A 204 -13.67 -17.83 -27.69
CA ARG A 204 -14.77 -17.09 -27.06
C ARG A 204 -14.83 -15.61 -27.44
N LEU A 205 -13.71 -14.96 -27.76
CA LEU A 205 -13.66 -13.53 -28.09
C LEU A 205 -13.67 -13.23 -29.59
N ILE A 206 -13.11 -14.12 -30.42
CA ILE A 206 -13.12 -13.96 -31.90
C ILE A 206 -14.22 -14.81 -32.55
N GLY A 207 -14.66 -15.89 -31.90
CA GLY A 207 -15.64 -16.83 -32.46
C GLY A 207 -15.02 -17.93 -33.33
N SER A 208 -13.71 -18.18 -33.22
CA SER A 208 -13.03 -19.18 -34.06
C SER A 208 -13.37 -20.62 -33.63
N THR A 209 -14.15 -21.32 -34.44
CA THR A 209 -14.46 -22.75 -34.20
C THR A 209 -13.25 -23.65 -34.42
N GLN A 210 -12.29 -23.26 -35.26
CA GLN A 210 -11.04 -24.00 -35.38
C GLN A 210 -10.21 -23.90 -34.10
N ALA A 211 -10.23 -22.74 -33.42
CA ALA A 211 -9.57 -22.61 -32.11
C ALA A 211 -10.21 -23.51 -31.07
N ARG A 212 -11.56 -23.59 -31.04
CA ARG A 212 -12.30 -24.57 -30.23
C ARG A 212 -11.84 -26.00 -30.50
N ASP A 213 -11.75 -26.41 -31.76
CA ASP A 213 -11.43 -27.79 -32.10
C ASP A 213 -10.01 -28.16 -31.66
N VAL A 214 -9.03 -27.28 -31.89
CA VAL A 214 -7.65 -27.46 -31.42
C VAL A 214 -7.57 -27.48 -29.89
N LEU A 215 -8.28 -26.55 -29.24
CA LEU A 215 -8.40 -26.46 -27.78
C LEU A 215 -8.93 -27.75 -27.17
N LEU A 216 -10.08 -28.24 -27.64
CA LEU A 216 -10.74 -29.40 -27.09
C LEU A 216 -9.95 -30.69 -27.35
N ALA A 217 -9.25 -30.77 -28.48
CA ALA A 217 -8.32 -31.87 -28.75
C ALA A 217 -7.12 -31.85 -27.77
N LEU A 218 -6.54 -30.68 -27.49
CA LEU A 218 -5.45 -30.55 -26.51
C LEU A 218 -5.93 -30.81 -25.08
N ALA A 219 -7.10 -30.29 -24.70
CA ALA A 219 -7.72 -30.56 -23.40
C ALA A 219 -8.06 -32.05 -23.24
N GLY A 220 -8.55 -32.70 -24.31
CA GLY A 220 -8.78 -34.14 -24.35
C GLY A 220 -7.50 -34.96 -24.16
N TRP A 221 -6.39 -34.52 -24.75
CA TRP A 221 -5.09 -35.13 -24.53
C TRP A 221 -4.63 -34.98 -23.06
N VAL A 222 -4.83 -33.82 -22.44
CA VAL A 222 -4.55 -33.61 -21.00
C VAL A 222 -5.42 -34.54 -20.14
N ASP A 223 -6.71 -34.65 -20.45
CA ASP A 223 -7.62 -35.54 -19.73
C ASP A 223 -7.18 -37.00 -19.81
N GLN A 224 -6.85 -37.48 -21.01
CA GLN A 224 -6.35 -38.85 -21.21
C GLN A 224 -5.08 -39.12 -20.41
N ARG A 225 -4.10 -38.20 -20.44
CA ARG A 225 -2.81 -38.41 -19.75
C ARG A 225 -2.94 -38.36 -18.25
N THR A 226 -3.69 -37.40 -17.71
CA THR A 226 -3.87 -37.26 -16.27
C THR A 226 -4.81 -38.33 -15.70
N GLY A 227 -5.77 -38.84 -16.50
CA GLY A 227 -6.76 -39.83 -16.08
C GLY A 227 -6.19 -41.23 -15.80
N ARG A 228 -4.98 -41.53 -16.31
CA ARG A 228 -4.27 -42.79 -16.01
C ARG A 228 -3.36 -42.72 -14.78
N LEU A 229 -3.19 -41.54 -14.18
CA LEU A 229 -2.37 -41.37 -12.99
C LEU A 229 -3.21 -41.67 -11.75
N SER A 230 -2.62 -42.39 -10.78
CA SER A 230 -3.18 -42.45 -9.44
C SER A 230 -3.17 -41.07 -8.77
N SER A 231 -4.03 -40.86 -7.77
CA SER A 231 -4.04 -39.60 -7.02
C SER A 231 -2.67 -39.26 -6.42
N ALA A 232 -1.92 -40.27 -5.96
CA ALA A 232 -0.57 -40.08 -5.42
C ALA A 232 0.43 -39.60 -6.49
N GLN A 233 0.40 -40.21 -7.69
CA GLN A 233 1.23 -39.78 -8.81
C GLN A 233 0.87 -38.36 -9.26
N MET A 234 -0.43 -38.05 -9.32
CA MET A 234 -0.90 -36.71 -9.68
C MET A 234 -0.40 -35.67 -8.67
N GLN A 235 -0.59 -35.90 -7.36
CA GLN A 235 -0.10 -34.96 -6.34
C GLN A 235 1.42 -34.79 -6.36
N ALA A 236 2.20 -35.87 -6.59
CA ALA A 236 3.64 -35.78 -6.74
C ALA A 236 4.05 -34.94 -7.97
N MET A 237 3.34 -35.10 -9.09
CA MET A 237 3.54 -34.35 -10.32
C MET A 237 3.26 -32.84 -10.13
N LEU A 238 2.22 -32.50 -9.36
CA LEU A 238 1.83 -31.11 -9.05
C LEU A 238 2.85 -30.34 -8.19
N GLY A 239 3.92 -31.02 -7.72
CA GLY A 239 5.10 -30.37 -7.17
C GLY A 239 5.93 -29.60 -8.20
N THR A 240 5.72 -29.82 -9.51
CA THR A 240 6.28 -28.99 -10.59
C THR A 240 5.21 -28.00 -11.08
N GLU A 241 5.62 -26.79 -11.45
CA GLU A 241 4.69 -25.75 -11.91
C GLU A 241 3.81 -26.20 -13.09
N PHE A 242 2.52 -25.91 -12.98
CA PHE A 242 1.50 -26.18 -14.00
C PHE A 242 0.66 -24.94 -14.34
N GLY A 243 0.99 -23.76 -13.80
CA GLY A 243 0.17 -22.56 -13.96
C GLY A 243 -1.28 -22.76 -13.49
N GLY A 244 -2.25 -22.22 -14.22
CA GLY A 244 -3.68 -22.27 -13.91
C GLY A 244 -4.42 -23.34 -14.70
N MET A 245 -3.89 -24.57 -14.77
CA MET A 245 -4.57 -25.69 -15.46
C MET A 245 -5.99 -25.93 -14.93
N ASN A 246 -6.17 -25.90 -13.61
CA ASN A 246 -7.50 -26.01 -12.99
C ASN A 246 -8.43 -24.86 -13.41
N ALA A 247 -7.92 -23.62 -13.51
CA ALA A 247 -8.69 -22.48 -13.97
C ALA A 247 -9.15 -22.63 -15.43
N VAL A 248 -8.23 -22.89 -16.37
CA VAL A 248 -8.57 -22.94 -17.80
C VAL A 248 -9.47 -24.14 -18.13
N LEU A 249 -9.28 -25.30 -17.51
CA LEU A 249 -10.14 -26.47 -17.70
C LEU A 249 -11.54 -26.24 -17.12
N THR A 250 -11.64 -25.52 -16.00
CA THR A 250 -12.94 -25.08 -15.46
C THR A 250 -13.62 -24.09 -16.39
N ASP A 251 -12.89 -23.18 -17.02
CA ASP A 251 -13.49 -22.27 -18.01
C ASP A 251 -13.94 -22.99 -19.29
N ILE A 252 -13.22 -24.04 -19.71
CA ILE A 252 -13.69 -24.91 -20.81
C ILE A 252 -15.00 -25.62 -20.40
N TYR A 253 -15.12 -26.08 -19.14
CA TYR A 253 -16.39 -26.60 -18.62
C TYR A 253 -17.51 -25.55 -18.68
N GLN A 254 -17.27 -24.32 -18.23
CA GLN A 254 -18.28 -23.26 -18.31
C GLN A 254 -18.67 -22.93 -19.76
N GLN A 255 -17.70 -22.96 -20.67
CA GLN A 255 -17.92 -22.65 -22.09
C GLN A 255 -18.66 -23.77 -22.85
N THR A 256 -18.46 -25.04 -22.48
CA THR A 256 -18.99 -26.21 -23.21
C THR A 256 -20.17 -26.89 -22.52
N GLY A 257 -20.26 -26.79 -21.19
CA GLY A 257 -21.17 -27.58 -20.36
C GLY A 257 -20.74 -29.03 -20.12
N ASP A 258 -19.62 -29.49 -20.70
CA ASP A 258 -19.15 -30.88 -20.58
C ASP A 258 -18.39 -31.09 -19.25
N ALA A 259 -19.03 -31.82 -18.32
CA ALA A 259 -18.51 -32.06 -16.98
C ALA A 259 -17.17 -32.81 -16.94
N ARG A 260 -16.76 -33.47 -18.04
CA ARG A 260 -15.42 -34.05 -18.16
C ARG A 260 -14.32 -33.03 -17.88
N TRP A 261 -14.46 -31.79 -18.37
CA TRP A 261 -13.42 -30.78 -18.21
C TRP A 261 -13.28 -30.31 -16.77
N LEU A 262 -14.38 -30.24 -16.03
CA LEU A 262 -14.34 -29.98 -14.58
C LEU A 262 -13.66 -31.14 -13.84
N ALA A 263 -13.97 -32.39 -14.20
CA ALA A 263 -13.30 -33.55 -13.62
C ALA A 263 -11.78 -33.54 -13.90
N THR A 264 -11.36 -33.14 -15.11
CA THR A 264 -9.93 -32.94 -15.41
C THR A 264 -9.33 -31.78 -14.63
N ALA A 265 -10.05 -30.66 -14.48
CA ALA A 265 -9.61 -29.50 -13.71
C ALA A 265 -9.26 -29.87 -12.27
N GLN A 266 -10.16 -30.59 -11.60
CA GLN A 266 -10.03 -31.00 -10.19
C GLN A 266 -8.88 -31.99 -9.95
N ARG A 267 -8.36 -32.68 -10.98
CA ARG A 267 -7.12 -33.47 -10.83
C ARG A 267 -5.91 -32.57 -10.56
N PHE A 268 -5.95 -31.30 -10.98
CA PHE A 268 -4.89 -30.31 -10.73
C PHE A 268 -5.02 -29.60 -9.36
N ASP A 269 -5.97 -30.02 -8.52
CA ASP A 269 -6.07 -29.52 -7.14
C ASP A 269 -4.88 -29.97 -6.31
N HIS A 270 -3.97 -29.05 -6.05
CA HIS A 270 -2.74 -29.35 -5.34
C HIS A 270 -2.96 -29.31 -3.83
N ALA A 271 -3.20 -30.48 -3.22
CA ALA A 271 -3.59 -30.61 -1.83
C ALA A 271 -2.58 -29.99 -0.85
N ALA A 272 -1.28 -30.06 -1.15
CA ALA A 272 -0.22 -29.46 -0.33
C ALA A 272 -0.34 -27.93 -0.21
N VAL A 273 -0.97 -27.27 -1.18
CA VAL A 273 -1.23 -25.82 -1.16
C VAL A 273 -2.67 -25.54 -0.72
N PHE A 274 -3.64 -26.32 -1.18
CA PHE A 274 -5.06 -26.08 -0.92
C PHE A 274 -5.48 -26.43 0.51
N ASN A 275 -4.91 -27.48 1.12
CA ASN A 275 -5.30 -27.88 2.46
C ASN A 275 -4.96 -26.81 3.53
N PRO A 276 -3.73 -26.25 3.57
CA PRO A 276 -3.43 -25.15 4.50
C PRO A 276 -4.36 -23.95 4.28
N LEU A 277 -4.56 -23.52 3.03
CA LEU A 277 -5.39 -22.37 2.69
C LEU A 277 -6.87 -22.59 3.04
N ALA A 278 -7.41 -23.81 2.84
CA ALA A 278 -8.77 -24.14 3.27
C ALA A 278 -8.94 -24.04 4.79
N SER A 279 -7.88 -24.27 5.56
CA SER A 279 -7.84 -24.08 7.01
C SER A 279 -7.38 -22.68 7.45
N ASN A 280 -7.26 -21.73 6.53
CA ASN A 280 -6.74 -20.37 6.77
C ASN A 280 -5.33 -20.37 7.42
N SER A 281 -4.47 -21.30 7.01
CA SER A 281 -3.09 -21.44 7.48
C SER A 281 -2.11 -20.97 6.40
N ASP A 282 -1.23 -20.03 6.78
CA ASP A 282 -0.16 -19.56 5.91
C ASP A 282 1.03 -20.53 5.93
N GLN A 283 1.26 -21.19 4.80
CA GLN A 283 2.44 -22.03 4.52
C GLN A 283 3.10 -21.61 3.20
N LEU A 284 3.06 -20.32 2.88
CA LEU A 284 3.55 -19.80 1.61
C LEU A 284 5.06 -19.56 1.60
N ASN A 285 5.68 -19.33 2.76
CA ASN A 285 7.11 -19.02 2.86
C ASN A 285 7.98 -20.02 2.09
N GLY A 286 8.86 -19.50 1.22
CA GLY A 286 9.75 -20.29 0.39
C GLY A 286 9.13 -20.90 -0.86
N LEU A 287 7.81 -20.82 -1.06
CA LEU A 287 7.17 -21.24 -2.31
C LEU A 287 7.39 -20.18 -3.41
N HIS A 288 7.63 -20.63 -4.64
CA HIS A 288 7.61 -19.76 -5.81
C HIS A 288 6.22 -19.15 -5.97
N ALA A 289 6.10 -17.83 -5.89
CA ALA A 289 4.84 -17.14 -5.71
C ALA A 289 3.94 -17.22 -6.96
N ASN A 290 4.48 -16.92 -8.15
CA ASN A 290 3.71 -16.99 -9.39
C ASN A 290 3.21 -18.40 -9.74
N THR A 291 3.86 -19.46 -9.25
CA THR A 291 3.35 -20.82 -9.38
C THR A 291 2.05 -21.02 -8.57
N GLN A 292 1.88 -20.33 -7.43
CA GLN A 292 0.74 -20.57 -6.54
C GLN A 292 -0.50 -19.76 -6.91
N VAL A 293 -0.35 -18.48 -7.26
CA VAL A 293 -1.50 -17.58 -7.48
C VAL A 293 -2.48 -18.12 -8.55
N PRO A 294 -2.03 -18.65 -9.71
CA PRO A 294 -2.94 -19.25 -10.70
C PRO A 294 -3.75 -20.43 -10.17
N LYS A 295 -3.24 -21.19 -9.20
CA LYS A 295 -3.97 -22.29 -8.56
C LYS A 295 -5.17 -21.75 -7.79
N TRP A 296 -5.01 -20.61 -7.11
CA TRP A 296 -6.06 -19.95 -6.33
C TRP A 296 -7.11 -19.30 -7.22
N ILE A 297 -6.70 -18.77 -8.38
CA ILE A 297 -7.65 -18.35 -9.43
C ILE A 297 -8.50 -19.56 -9.84
N GLY A 298 -7.88 -20.72 -10.06
CA GLY A 298 -8.61 -21.95 -10.37
C GLY A 298 -9.61 -22.36 -9.29
N ALA A 299 -9.24 -22.25 -8.00
CA ALA A 299 -10.20 -22.46 -6.91
C ALA A 299 -11.38 -21.47 -7.00
N ALA A 300 -11.14 -20.18 -7.25
CA ALA A 300 -12.24 -19.23 -7.44
C ALA A 300 -13.16 -19.61 -8.62
N ARG A 301 -12.60 -20.11 -9.74
CA ARG A 301 -13.37 -20.61 -10.89
C ARG A 301 -14.13 -21.89 -10.55
N GLU A 302 -13.54 -22.82 -9.82
CA GLU A 302 -14.18 -24.08 -9.40
C GLU A 302 -15.33 -23.84 -8.41
N TYR A 303 -15.22 -22.82 -7.55
CA TYR A 303 -16.36 -22.37 -6.76
C TYR A 303 -17.49 -21.86 -7.68
N LYS A 304 -17.18 -21.01 -8.66
CA LYS A 304 -18.18 -20.51 -9.61
C LYS A 304 -18.79 -21.61 -10.49
N ALA A 305 -18.07 -22.70 -10.72
CA ALA A 305 -18.57 -23.86 -11.45
C ALA A 305 -19.46 -24.80 -10.61
N THR A 306 -19.21 -24.91 -9.30
CA THR A 306 -19.76 -25.97 -8.44
C THR A 306 -20.58 -25.50 -7.23
N GLY A 307 -20.37 -24.28 -6.75
CA GLY A 307 -20.88 -23.78 -5.48
C GLY A 307 -20.18 -24.34 -4.23
N THR A 308 -19.14 -25.17 -4.39
CA THR A 308 -18.44 -25.80 -3.26
C THR A 308 -17.62 -24.79 -2.47
N THR A 309 -18.08 -24.43 -1.28
CA THR A 309 -17.51 -23.32 -0.48
C THR A 309 -16.03 -23.48 -0.13
N ARG A 310 -15.53 -24.72 -0.03
CA ARG A 310 -14.10 -25.00 0.18
C ARG A 310 -13.21 -24.22 -0.80
N TYR A 311 -13.57 -24.17 -2.07
CA TYR A 311 -12.78 -23.49 -3.09
C TYR A 311 -12.82 -21.95 -2.93
N ARG A 312 -13.99 -21.39 -2.59
CA ARG A 312 -14.12 -19.97 -2.24
C ARG A 312 -13.24 -19.62 -1.04
N ASP A 313 -13.24 -20.47 -0.01
CA ASP A 313 -12.50 -20.24 1.22
C ASP A 313 -10.99 -20.29 0.95
N ILE A 314 -10.51 -21.26 0.15
CA ILE A 314 -9.11 -21.32 -0.32
C ILE A 314 -8.72 -20.01 -1.02
N ALA A 315 -9.48 -19.58 -2.02
CA ALA A 315 -9.18 -18.37 -2.80
C ALA A 315 -9.20 -17.10 -1.94
N THR A 316 -10.19 -16.98 -1.05
CA THR A 316 -10.36 -15.84 -0.14
C THR A 316 -9.25 -15.74 0.90
N ASN A 317 -8.88 -16.88 1.49
CA ASN A 317 -7.81 -16.95 2.49
C ASN A 317 -6.45 -16.68 1.83
N ALA A 318 -6.19 -17.27 0.66
CA ALA A 318 -4.95 -17.03 -0.07
C ALA A 318 -4.76 -15.54 -0.43
N TRP A 319 -5.82 -14.89 -0.90
CA TRP A 319 -5.80 -13.46 -1.15
C TRP A 319 -5.53 -12.65 0.13
N SER A 320 -6.27 -12.94 1.21
CA SER A 320 -6.17 -12.18 2.46
C SER A 320 -4.80 -12.34 3.13
N ILE A 321 -4.25 -13.56 3.17
CA ILE A 321 -2.91 -13.86 3.66
C ILE A 321 -1.86 -13.13 2.82
N THR A 322 -1.94 -13.23 1.50
CA THR A 322 -0.95 -12.62 0.60
C THR A 322 -0.96 -11.09 0.71
N VAL A 323 -2.14 -10.47 0.65
CA VAL A 323 -2.27 -9.00 0.72
C VAL A 323 -1.91 -8.47 2.10
N GLY A 324 -2.22 -9.20 3.17
CA GLY A 324 -1.94 -8.77 4.54
C GLY A 324 -0.48 -8.93 4.97
N ALA A 325 0.18 -10.03 4.56
CA ALA A 325 1.49 -10.40 5.13
C ALA A 325 2.64 -10.48 4.11
N HIS A 326 2.37 -10.57 2.80
CA HIS A 326 3.40 -10.84 1.79
C HIS A 326 3.52 -9.75 0.71
N THR A 327 2.80 -8.64 0.87
CA THR A 327 2.66 -7.61 -0.17
C THR A 327 3.36 -6.32 0.23
N TYR A 328 4.25 -5.82 -0.65
CA TYR A 328 4.92 -4.53 -0.51
C TYR A 328 3.93 -3.37 -0.76
N ALA A 329 4.29 -2.14 -0.37
CA ALA A 329 3.43 -0.96 -0.47
C ALA A 329 2.92 -0.68 -1.89
N ILE A 330 3.68 -1.08 -2.92
CA ILE A 330 3.30 -0.95 -4.33
C ILE A 330 2.23 -1.95 -4.79
N GLY A 331 1.81 -2.89 -3.93
CA GLY A 331 0.84 -3.94 -4.24
C GLY A 331 1.42 -5.21 -4.86
N GLY A 332 2.74 -5.25 -5.11
CA GLY A 332 3.46 -6.45 -5.54
C GLY A 332 3.93 -7.32 -4.38
N ASN A 333 4.33 -8.56 -4.67
CA ASN A 333 4.84 -9.52 -3.68
C ASN A 333 6.03 -10.31 -4.23
N SER A 334 6.63 -11.12 -3.35
CA SER A 334 7.82 -11.94 -3.57
C SER A 334 9.14 -11.17 -3.70
N GLN A 335 10.23 -11.87 -3.39
CA GLN A 335 11.59 -11.45 -3.72
C GLN A 335 12.34 -12.65 -4.30
N ALA A 336 13.04 -12.44 -5.41
CA ALA A 336 13.55 -13.49 -6.27
C ALA A 336 12.47 -14.54 -6.60
N GLU A 337 11.26 -14.09 -6.95
CA GLU A 337 10.10 -14.93 -7.34
C GLU A 337 9.45 -15.75 -6.21
N HIS A 338 10.04 -15.76 -5.01
CA HIS A 338 9.57 -16.58 -3.88
C HIS A 338 8.90 -15.74 -2.80
N PHE A 339 7.86 -16.30 -2.19
CA PHE A 339 7.34 -15.77 -0.94
C PHE A 339 8.43 -15.83 0.14
N ARG A 340 8.48 -14.79 0.96
CA ARG A 340 9.34 -14.73 2.15
C ARG A 340 8.52 -15.06 3.39
N ALA A 341 9.14 -15.03 4.55
CA ALA A 341 8.40 -15.22 5.79
C ALA A 341 7.29 -14.17 5.90
N PRO A 342 6.13 -14.49 6.50
CA PRO A 342 5.06 -13.52 6.68
C PRO A 342 5.59 -12.25 7.35
N ASN A 343 5.14 -11.09 6.88
CA ASN A 343 5.54 -9.74 7.30
C ASN A 343 6.97 -9.32 6.94
N ALA A 344 7.79 -10.16 6.31
CA ALA A 344 9.17 -9.82 6.00
C ALA A 344 9.29 -8.92 4.75
N ILE A 345 9.07 -7.61 4.96
CA ILE A 345 9.01 -6.60 3.91
C ILE A 345 10.32 -5.81 3.86
N ALA A 346 10.67 -5.08 4.92
CA ALA A 346 11.88 -4.24 5.01
C ALA A 346 13.15 -5.08 4.86
N GLY A 347 13.18 -6.27 5.47
CA GLY A 347 14.30 -7.20 5.37
C GLY A 347 14.61 -7.67 3.94
N TYR A 348 13.63 -7.57 3.02
CA TYR A 348 13.71 -8.08 1.64
C TYR A 348 13.51 -6.99 0.59
N LEU A 349 13.82 -5.74 0.90
CA LEU A 349 13.95 -4.68 -0.10
C LEU A 349 15.23 -4.94 -0.92
N ARG A 350 15.08 -5.62 -2.06
CA ARG A 350 16.16 -6.08 -2.95
C ARG A 350 15.95 -5.67 -4.41
N THR A 351 16.96 -5.90 -5.24
CA THR A 351 16.94 -5.61 -6.68
C THR A 351 15.97 -6.49 -7.46
N ASP A 352 15.67 -7.68 -6.96
CA ASP A 352 14.81 -8.71 -7.54
C ASP A 352 13.49 -8.84 -6.79
N THR A 353 13.02 -7.73 -6.20
CA THR A 353 11.72 -7.67 -5.53
C THR A 353 10.59 -7.55 -6.56
N CYS A 354 9.40 -8.05 -6.22
CA CYS A 354 8.17 -7.84 -6.98
C CYS A 354 8.26 -8.30 -8.44
N GLU A 355 8.16 -9.61 -8.67
CA GLU A 355 7.87 -10.16 -10.01
C GLU A 355 6.48 -9.67 -10.47
N ALA A 356 6.39 -9.19 -11.72
CA ALA A 356 5.17 -8.60 -12.24
C ALA A 356 4.04 -9.62 -12.47
N CYS A 357 4.34 -10.86 -12.89
CA CYS A 357 3.33 -11.90 -13.09
C CYS A 357 2.48 -12.16 -11.86
N ASN A 358 3.09 -12.09 -10.67
CA ASN A 358 2.40 -12.30 -9.40
C ASN A 358 1.29 -11.28 -9.23
N THR A 359 1.58 -10.04 -9.60
CA THR A 359 0.62 -8.95 -9.47
C THR A 359 -0.48 -9.07 -10.52
N TYR A 360 -0.14 -9.37 -11.77
CA TYR A 360 -1.14 -9.69 -12.80
C TYR A 360 -2.12 -10.79 -12.33
N ASN A 361 -1.59 -11.89 -11.77
CA ASN A 361 -2.43 -12.98 -11.27
C ASN A 361 -3.22 -12.59 -10.00
N MET A 362 -2.64 -11.79 -9.10
CA MET A 362 -3.37 -11.26 -7.94
C MET A 362 -4.50 -10.32 -8.36
N LEU A 363 -4.31 -9.49 -9.40
CA LEU A 363 -5.37 -8.67 -9.98
C LEU A 363 -6.50 -9.54 -10.54
N LYS A 364 -6.19 -10.63 -11.25
CA LYS A 364 -7.20 -11.60 -11.71
C LYS A 364 -7.97 -12.23 -10.55
N LEU A 365 -7.28 -12.78 -9.55
CA LEU A 365 -7.90 -13.35 -8.36
C LEU A 365 -8.80 -12.33 -7.66
N THR A 366 -8.34 -11.09 -7.55
CA THR A 366 -9.11 -9.99 -6.93
C THR A 366 -10.43 -9.74 -7.66
N ARG A 367 -10.43 -9.74 -9.01
CA ARG A 367 -11.68 -9.61 -9.79
C ARG A 367 -12.60 -10.81 -9.61
N GLU A 368 -12.05 -12.02 -9.55
CA GLU A 368 -12.86 -13.22 -9.33
C GLU A 368 -13.57 -13.17 -7.98
N LEU A 369 -12.87 -12.76 -6.91
CA LEU A 369 -13.40 -12.64 -5.56
C LEU A 369 -14.37 -11.46 -5.40
N TRP A 370 -14.05 -10.30 -5.96
CA TRP A 370 -14.93 -9.12 -5.87
C TRP A 370 -16.29 -9.36 -6.55
N GLN A 371 -16.34 -10.14 -7.63
CA GLN A 371 -17.61 -10.53 -8.24
C GLN A 371 -18.50 -11.38 -7.31
N LEU A 372 -17.92 -12.06 -6.31
CA LEU A 372 -18.65 -12.82 -5.29
C LEU A 372 -19.09 -11.92 -4.13
N ASP A 373 -18.24 -10.96 -3.75
CA ASP A 373 -18.44 -10.03 -2.62
C ASP A 373 -18.20 -8.56 -3.06
N PRO A 374 -19.16 -7.96 -3.80
CA PRO A 374 -19.00 -6.64 -4.41
C PRO A 374 -19.19 -5.47 -3.43
N ASP A 375 -19.34 -5.74 -2.13
CA ASP A 375 -19.37 -4.73 -1.07
C ASP A 375 -17.99 -4.56 -0.42
N ARG A 376 -17.08 -5.54 -0.54
CA ARG A 376 -15.75 -5.50 0.05
C ARG A 376 -14.77 -4.64 -0.75
N VAL A 377 -14.77 -3.34 -0.47
CA VAL A 377 -13.92 -2.32 -1.10
C VAL A 377 -12.42 -2.64 -1.02
N ALA A 378 -11.98 -3.38 0.00
CA ALA A 378 -10.57 -3.80 0.16
C ALA A 378 -10.00 -4.51 -1.09
N TYR A 379 -10.82 -5.25 -1.84
CA TYR A 379 -10.42 -5.85 -3.11
C TYR A 379 -10.03 -4.78 -4.14
N VAL A 380 -10.89 -3.78 -4.33
CA VAL A 380 -10.67 -2.74 -5.36
C VAL A 380 -9.61 -1.73 -4.90
N ASP A 381 -9.46 -1.49 -3.60
CA ASP A 381 -8.35 -0.70 -3.06
C ASP A 381 -6.98 -1.36 -3.33
N PHE A 382 -6.89 -2.68 -3.14
CA PHE A 382 -5.72 -3.45 -3.56
C PHE A 382 -5.53 -3.40 -5.07
N TYR A 383 -6.61 -3.59 -5.85
CA TYR A 383 -6.56 -3.58 -7.31
C TYR A 383 -6.01 -2.24 -7.84
N GLU A 384 -6.55 -1.12 -7.36
CA GLU A 384 -6.09 0.22 -7.70
C GLU A 384 -4.62 0.41 -7.34
N ARG A 385 -4.24 0.07 -6.11
CA ARG A 385 -2.86 0.24 -5.62
C ARG A 385 -1.86 -0.57 -6.45
N ALA A 386 -2.14 -1.84 -6.70
CA ALA A 386 -1.25 -2.73 -7.42
C ALA A 386 -1.17 -2.40 -8.92
N LEU A 387 -2.30 -2.07 -9.55
CA LEU A 387 -2.34 -1.65 -10.94
C LEU A 387 -1.55 -0.35 -11.14
N LEU A 388 -1.83 0.66 -10.32
CA LEU A 388 -1.25 1.99 -10.48
C LEU A 388 0.24 2.01 -10.16
N ASN A 389 0.69 1.32 -9.12
CA ASN A 389 2.06 1.47 -8.61
C ASN A 389 3.03 0.39 -9.10
N HIS A 390 2.53 -0.78 -9.47
CA HIS A 390 3.39 -1.86 -9.97
C HIS A 390 3.21 -2.08 -11.48
N MET A 391 1.98 -2.28 -11.96
CA MET A 391 1.74 -2.74 -13.34
C MET A 391 1.92 -1.65 -14.39
N ILE A 392 1.38 -0.45 -14.18
CA ILE A 392 1.48 0.61 -15.20
C ILE A 392 2.93 1.06 -15.41
N GLY A 393 3.70 1.17 -14.34
CA GLY A 393 5.14 1.49 -14.41
C GLY A 393 6.02 0.31 -14.84
N GLN A 394 5.46 -0.90 -15.04
CA GLN A 394 6.22 -2.05 -15.51
C GLN A 394 6.69 -1.84 -16.97
N GLN A 395 5.90 -1.15 -17.78
CA GLN A 395 6.17 -0.89 -19.18
C GLN A 395 7.08 0.33 -19.35
N ASN A 396 8.12 0.24 -20.19
CA ASN A 396 8.96 1.37 -20.53
C ASN A 396 8.18 2.36 -21.44
N PRO A 397 7.86 3.58 -20.97
CA PRO A 397 7.09 4.53 -21.77
C PRO A 397 7.88 5.14 -22.93
N ALA A 398 9.22 5.07 -22.90
CA ALA A 398 10.11 5.60 -23.94
C ALA A 398 10.31 4.63 -25.12
N ASP A 399 9.80 3.40 -25.01
CA ASP A 399 9.91 2.39 -26.04
C ASP A 399 8.59 2.29 -26.84
N PRO A 400 8.62 2.40 -28.18
CA PRO A 400 7.40 2.33 -29.00
C PRO A 400 6.68 0.97 -28.91
N HIS A 401 7.38 -0.10 -28.57
CA HIS A 401 6.80 -1.44 -28.34
C HIS A 401 6.47 -1.70 -26.87
N GLY A 402 6.83 -0.77 -25.97
CA GLY A 402 6.50 -0.88 -24.55
C GLY A 402 7.09 -2.12 -23.91
N HIS A 403 8.38 -2.38 -24.13
CA HIS A 403 9.09 -3.45 -23.43
C HIS A 403 9.01 -3.29 -21.91
N VAL A 404 8.95 -4.40 -21.20
CA VAL A 404 8.65 -4.44 -19.75
C VAL A 404 9.85 -4.88 -18.92
N THR A 405 9.88 -4.45 -17.65
CA THR A 405 10.79 -5.00 -16.62
C THR A 405 10.19 -6.28 -16.04
N TYR A 406 11.03 -7.20 -15.57
CA TYR A 406 10.57 -8.44 -14.91
C TYR A 406 10.35 -8.20 -13.42
N PHE A 407 11.40 -7.74 -12.73
CA PHE A 407 11.34 -7.31 -11.33
C PHE A 407 11.15 -5.79 -11.26
N THR A 408 10.51 -5.34 -10.18
CA THR A 408 10.42 -3.93 -9.81
C THR A 408 11.23 -3.71 -8.53
N PRO A 409 12.51 -3.31 -8.64
CA PRO A 409 13.39 -3.15 -7.48
C PRO A 409 12.80 -2.24 -6.42
N LEU A 410 12.97 -2.61 -5.15
CA LEU A 410 12.55 -1.80 -4.00
C LEU A 410 13.70 -1.52 -3.02
N ASN A 411 14.91 -1.97 -3.31
CA ASN A 411 16.11 -1.57 -2.58
C ASN A 411 16.38 -0.05 -2.77
N PRO A 412 17.04 0.60 -1.80
CA PRO A 412 17.47 1.98 -1.96
C PRO A 412 18.40 2.12 -3.17
N GLY A 413 18.10 3.09 -4.03
CA GLY A 413 18.86 3.33 -5.26
C GLY A 413 18.55 2.34 -6.38
N GLY A 414 17.49 1.53 -6.25
CA GLY A 414 17.01 0.62 -7.28
C GLY A 414 16.59 1.35 -8.56
N ARG A 415 16.55 0.62 -9.68
CA ARG A 415 16.23 1.16 -11.00
C ARG A 415 15.50 0.12 -11.86
N ARG A 416 14.41 0.51 -12.53
CA ARG A 416 13.66 -0.38 -13.43
C ARG A 416 14.52 -0.87 -14.61
N GLY A 417 14.11 -2.00 -15.18
CA GLY A 417 14.86 -2.71 -16.22
C GLY A 417 15.74 -3.79 -15.61
N VAL A 418 15.13 -4.65 -14.78
CA VAL A 418 15.77 -5.82 -14.18
C VAL A 418 15.05 -7.07 -14.69
N GLY A 419 15.78 -7.90 -15.43
CA GLY A 419 15.31 -9.19 -15.94
C GLY A 419 15.37 -10.31 -14.89
N PRO A 420 14.88 -11.51 -15.24
CA PRO A 420 14.93 -12.69 -14.38
C PRO A 420 16.37 -13.21 -14.23
N ALA A 421 16.62 -13.97 -13.15
CA ALA A 421 17.92 -14.63 -12.95
C ALA A 421 18.25 -15.60 -14.10
N TRP A 422 17.29 -16.45 -14.47
CA TRP A 422 17.43 -17.31 -15.65
C TRP A 422 16.95 -16.54 -16.89
N GLY A 423 17.84 -16.19 -17.81
CA GLY A 423 17.50 -15.40 -19.01
C GLY A 423 18.12 -14.00 -19.01
N GLY A 424 18.42 -13.44 -17.84
CA GLY A 424 19.15 -12.17 -17.69
C GLY A 424 18.45 -10.98 -18.36
N GLY A 425 19.22 -9.93 -18.67
CA GLY A 425 18.75 -8.75 -19.39
C GLY A 425 18.21 -7.62 -18.51
N THR A 426 17.79 -6.53 -19.15
CA THR A 426 17.25 -5.35 -18.48
C THR A 426 15.74 -5.22 -18.74
N TRP A 427 15.39 -4.69 -19.91
CA TRP A 427 14.04 -4.68 -20.45
C TRP A 427 13.85 -5.91 -21.34
N SER A 428 12.60 -6.37 -21.47
CA SER A 428 12.27 -7.37 -22.49
C SER A 428 12.67 -6.86 -23.88
N THR A 429 12.78 -7.77 -24.85
CA THR A 429 13.13 -7.42 -26.23
C THR A 429 12.16 -8.09 -27.19
N ASP A 430 12.15 -7.61 -28.43
CA ASP A 430 11.21 -8.08 -29.45
C ASP A 430 11.26 -9.59 -29.67
N TYR A 431 12.48 -10.16 -29.65
CA TYR A 431 12.70 -11.57 -30.03
C TYR A 431 13.75 -12.32 -29.19
N ASN A 432 14.38 -11.71 -28.16
CA ASN A 432 15.48 -12.34 -27.41
C ASN A 432 15.20 -12.56 -25.91
N SER A 433 14.00 -12.23 -25.42
CA SER A 433 13.63 -12.34 -24.01
C SER A 433 12.57 -13.43 -23.79
N PHE A 434 11.33 -13.14 -24.16
CA PHE A 434 10.16 -14.02 -24.00
C PHE A 434 9.92 -14.55 -22.59
N TRP A 435 10.16 -13.71 -21.59
CA TRP A 435 9.92 -14.03 -20.19
C TRP A 435 8.43 -14.17 -19.87
N CYS A 436 8.08 -14.85 -18.77
CA CYS A 436 6.69 -14.91 -18.29
C CYS A 436 6.10 -13.51 -18.05
N CYS A 437 6.88 -12.56 -17.48
CA CYS A 437 6.46 -11.18 -17.25
C CYS A 437 6.21 -10.40 -18.55
N GLN A 438 6.87 -10.77 -19.65
CA GLN A 438 6.57 -10.21 -20.96
C GLN A 438 5.20 -10.72 -21.44
N GLY A 439 4.93 -12.02 -21.30
CA GLY A 439 3.63 -12.61 -21.65
C GLY A 439 2.46 -12.00 -20.87
N THR A 440 2.55 -11.93 -19.55
CA THR A 440 1.52 -11.30 -18.70
C THR A 440 1.44 -9.78 -18.90
N GLY A 441 2.55 -9.13 -19.27
CA GLY A 441 2.58 -7.71 -19.64
C GLY A 441 1.76 -7.42 -20.91
N LEU A 442 1.74 -8.33 -21.89
CA LEU A 442 0.87 -8.20 -23.06
C LEU A 442 -0.61 -8.17 -22.63
N GLU A 443 -1.02 -9.15 -21.83
CA GLU A 443 -2.41 -9.31 -21.39
C GLU A 443 -2.87 -8.19 -20.45
N THR A 444 -1.99 -7.70 -19.59
CA THR A 444 -2.31 -6.62 -18.64
C THR A 444 -2.71 -5.35 -19.39
N ASN A 445 -1.94 -4.97 -20.41
CA ASN A 445 -2.14 -3.72 -21.14
C ASN A 445 -3.32 -3.78 -22.13
N THR A 446 -3.80 -4.98 -22.49
CA THR A 446 -5.02 -5.18 -23.29
C THR A 446 -6.31 -5.22 -22.45
N THR A 447 -6.21 -5.33 -21.12
CA THR A 447 -7.37 -5.50 -20.19
C THR A 447 -7.49 -4.41 -19.12
N LEU A 448 -6.87 -3.24 -19.35
CA LEU A 448 -6.83 -2.13 -18.39
C LEU A 448 -8.23 -1.55 -18.04
N ALA A 449 -9.25 -1.83 -18.86
CA ALA A 449 -10.62 -1.35 -18.63
C ALA A 449 -11.52 -2.32 -17.84
N ASP A 450 -11.10 -3.58 -17.67
CA ASP A 450 -11.95 -4.68 -17.19
C ASP A 450 -12.48 -4.51 -15.77
N ALA A 451 -11.80 -3.69 -14.96
CA ALA A 451 -12.16 -3.45 -13.57
C ALA A 451 -12.81 -2.08 -13.32
N ILE A 452 -13.02 -1.26 -14.36
CA ILE A 452 -13.54 0.10 -14.18
C ILE A 452 -15.02 0.05 -13.78
N TYR A 453 -15.83 -0.74 -14.48
CA TYR A 453 -17.27 -0.81 -14.29
C TYR A 453 -17.77 -2.24 -14.16
N TYR A 454 -18.81 -2.43 -13.36
CA TYR A 454 -19.57 -3.68 -13.23
C TYR A 454 -21.07 -3.37 -13.19
N HIS A 455 -21.91 -4.38 -13.40
CA HIS A 455 -23.35 -4.22 -13.28
C HIS A 455 -24.04 -5.37 -12.54
N ASN A 456 -25.21 -5.09 -11.97
CA ASN A 456 -26.16 -6.11 -11.51
C ASN A 456 -27.58 -5.57 -11.72
N GLY A 457 -28.37 -6.21 -12.58
CA GLY A 457 -29.67 -5.69 -13.01
C GLY A 457 -29.52 -4.29 -13.59
N THR A 458 -30.19 -3.31 -12.98
CA THR A 458 -30.12 -1.89 -13.37
C THR A 458 -29.03 -1.10 -12.64
N THR A 459 -28.30 -1.72 -11.70
CA THR A 459 -27.23 -1.05 -10.94
C THR A 459 -25.94 -1.02 -11.73
N LEU A 460 -25.34 0.18 -11.87
CA LEU A 460 -23.98 0.38 -12.36
C LEU A 460 -23.04 0.57 -11.17
N THR A 461 -21.98 -0.22 -11.08
CA THR A 461 -20.90 -0.01 -10.10
C THR A 461 -19.69 0.61 -10.79
N VAL A 462 -19.20 1.74 -10.26
CA VAL A 462 -17.99 2.45 -10.68
C VAL A 462 -16.88 2.15 -9.66
N ASN A 463 -15.91 1.34 -10.07
CA ASN A 463 -14.82 0.86 -9.23
C ASN A 463 -13.55 1.71 -9.37
N LEU A 464 -13.12 2.00 -10.60
CA LEU A 464 -11.88 2.73 -10.87
C LEU A 464 -12.16 4.09 -11.52
N PHE A 465 -11.28 5.05 -11.25
CA PHE A 465 -11.39 6.42 -11.74
C PHE A 465 -10.43 6.66 -12.89
N VAL A 466 -10.83 6.17 -14.07
CA VAL A 466 -9.99 6.10 -15.27
C VAL A 466 -10.74 6.76 -16.44
N PRO A 467 -10.09 7.63 -17.23
CA PRO A 467 -10.69 8.23 -18.43
C PRO A 467 -11.19 7.15 -19.38
N SER A 468 -12.51 7.09 -19.56
CA SER A 468 -13.13 5.97 -20.28
C SER A 468 -14.55 6.30 -20.75
N VAL A 469 -15.03 5.53 -21.72
CA VAL A 469 -16.42 5.50 -22.15
C VAL A 469 -16.95 4.08 -21.95
N LEU A 470 -18.03 3.95 -21.20
CA LEU A 470 -18.83 2.74 -21.09
C LEU A 470 -20.03 2.86 -22.04
N THR A 471 -20.17 1.89 -22.94
CA THR A 471 -21.37 1.68 -23.77
C THR A 471 -22.14 0.49 -23.22
N TRP A 472 -23.12 0.74 -22.35
CA TRP A 472 -24.00 -0.28 -21.80
C TRP A 472 -25.11 -0.60 -22.81
N SER A 473 -24.74 -1.37 -23.83
CA SER A 473 -25.60 -1.65 -25.00
C SER A 473 -26.92 -2.31 -24.62
N GLN A 474 -26.93 -3.20 -23.62
CA GLN A 474 -28.13 -3.88 -23.13
C GLN A 474 -29.19 -2.92 -22.57
N ARG A 475 -28.81 -1.68 -22.22
CA ARG A 475 -29.73 -0.63 -21.74
C ARG A 475 -29.75 0.61 -22.64
N GLY A 476 -28.95 0.65 -23.71
CA GLY A 476 -28.80 1.84 -24.55
C GLY A 476 -28.24 3.07 -23.80
N ILE A 477 -27.45 2.85 -22.75
CA ILE A 477 -26.87 3.91 -21.90
C ILE A 477 -25.38 4.06 -22.23
N THR A 478 -24.90 5.30 -22.31
CA THR A 478 -23.48 5.62 -22.39
C THR A 478 -23.05 6.44 -21.18
N VAL A 479 -21.95 6.02 -20.53
CA VAL A 479 -21.33 6.76 -19.42
C VAL A 479 -19.92 7.16 -19.84
N THR A 480 -19.68 8.46 -19.94
CA THR A 480 -18.34 9.01 -20.24
C THR A 480 -17.71 9.51 -18.95
N GLN A 481 -16.61 8.88 -18.53
CA GLN A 481 -15.81 9.30 -17.39
C GLN A 481 -14.64 10.18 -17.85
N SER A 482 -14.64 11.44 -17.44
CA SER A 482 -13.59 12.42 -17.70
C SER A 482 -12.87 12.80 -16.42
N THR A 483 -11.55 12.60 -16.39
CA THR A 483 -10.72 12.90 -15.21
C THR A 483 -9.24 13.01 -15.59
N SER A 484 -8.46 13.69 -14.75
CA SER A 484 -6.99 13.59 -14.73
C SER A 484 -6.47 12.84 -13.51
N TYR A 485 -7.35 12.14 -12.77
CA TYR A 485 -7.00 11.29 -11.64
C TYR A 485 -5.85 10.33 -11.99
N PRO A 486 -4.83 10.18 -11.12
CA PRO A 486 -4.73 10.73 -9.76
C PRO A 486 -4.06 12.12 -9.67
N VAL A 487 -3.85 12.85 -10.78
CA VAL A 487 -3.34 14.24 -10.71
C VAL A 487 -4.37 15.17 -10.07
N SER A 488 -5.63 15.04 -10.48
CA SER A 488 -6.80 15.67 -9.84
C SER A 488 -7.48 14.71 -8.87
N ASP A 489 -8.11 15.27 -7.84
CA ASP A 489 -8.99 14.57 -6.89
C ASP A 489 -10.42 14.38 -7.42
N THR A 490 -10.71 14.79 -8.65
CA THR A 490 -12.07 14.86 -9.18
C THR A 490 -12.23 14.04 -10.45
N THR A 491 -13.34 13.29 -10.53
CA THR A 491 -13.79 12.60 -11.74
C THR A 491 -15.24 12.99 -12.05
N THR A 492 -15.56 13.05 -13.34
CA THR A 492 -16.90 13.41 -13.82
C THR A 492 -17.44 12.29 -14.69
N LEU A 493 -18.66 11.82 -14.40
CA LEU A 493 -19.38 10.83 -15.20
C LEU A 493 -20.58 11.50 -15.88
N THR A 494 -20.56 11.62 -17.20
CA THR A 494 -21.69 12.12 -17.99
C THR A 494 -22.50 10.94 -18.50
N VAL A 495 -23.79 10.90 -18.15
CA VAL A 495 -24.71 9.82 -18.53
C VAL A 495 -25.57 10.27 -19.71
N THR A 496 -25.59 9.52 -20.80
CA THR A 496 -26.33 9.86 -22.04
C THR A 496 -27.01 8.63 -22.64
N GLY A 497 -27.92 8.85 -23.59
CA GLY A 497 -28.66 7.79 -24.29
C GLY A 497 -30.02 7.51 -23.66
N SER A 498 -30.44 6.24 -23.69
CA SER A 498 -31.74 5.77 -23.16
C SER A 498 -31.70 5.59 -21.64
N VAL A 499 -31.46 6.68 -20.90
CA VAL A 499 -31.16 6.64 -19.47
C VAL A 499 -32.37 6.62 -18.55
N GLY A 500 -33.57 6.78 -19.10
CA GLY A 500 -34.80 7.01 -18.35
C GLY A 500 -35.14 5.90 -17.33
N GLY A 501 -35.90 6.28 -16.31
CA GLY A 501 -36.29 5.44 -15.18
C GLY A 501 -35.33 5.53 -14.00
N SER A 502 -35.78 5.00 -12.85
CA SER A 502 -35.02 5.01 -11.61
C SER A 502 -34.02 3.86 -11.56
N TRP A 503 -32.73 4.17 -11.37
CA TRP A 503 -31.68 3.17 -11.19
C TRP A 503 -30.49 3.71 -10.39
N THR A 504 -29.65 2.79 -9.90
CA THR A 504 -28.57 3.09 -8.95
C THR A 504 -27.21 3.13 -9.62
N MET A 505 -26.44 4.19 -9.37
CA MET A 505 -25.00 4.22 -9.57
C MET A 505 -24.30 4.01 -8.21
N ARG A 506 -23.62 2.87 -8.03
CA ARG A 506 -22.77 2.57 -6.87
C ARG A 506 -21.36 3.07 -7.15
N ILE A 507 -20.89 4.05 -6.40
CA ILE A 507 -19.59 4.70 -6.61
C ILE A 507 -18.65 4.29 -5.48
N ARG A 508 -17.49 3.71 -5.80
CA ARG A 508 -16.50 3.36 -4.77
C ARG A 508 -16.07 4.61 -4.02
N ILE A 509 -16.04 4.54 -2.69
CA ILE A 509 -15.36 5.52 -1.84
C ILE A 509 -14.12 4.82 -1.26
N PRO A 510 -12.92 5.09 -1.80
CA PRO A 510 -11.70 4.37 -1.39
C PRO A 510 -11.40 4.51 0.11
N SER A 511 -10.78 3.50 0.73
CA SER A 511 -10.43 3.59 2.17
C SER A 511 -9.42 4.69 2.50
N TRP A 512 -8.60 5.11 1.52
CA TRP A 512 -7.58 6.13 1.72
C TRP A 512 -8.13 7.56 1.78
N THR A 513 -9.33 7.84 1.24
CA THR A 513 -9.88 9.21 1.17
C THR A 513 -10.65 9.59 2.42
N THR A 514 -10.76 10.89 2.70
CA THR A 514 -11.63 11.45 3.75
C THR A 514 -12.36 12.67 3.19
N GLY A 515 -13.65 12.85 3.53
CA GLY A 515 -14.45 13.98 3.04
C GLY A 515 -14.82 13.89 1.55
N ALA A 516 -14.99 12.67 1.02
CA ALA A 516 -15.44 12.47 -0.36
C ALA A 516 -16.85 13.06 -0.57
N THR A 517 -17.08 13.63 -1.74
CA THR A 517 -18.38 14.20 -2.10
C THR A 517 -18.86 13.70 -3.45
N VAL A 518 -20.17 13.59 -3.60
CA VAL A 518 -20.85 13.26 -4.86
C VAL A 518 -21.89 14.34 -5.14
N SER A 519 -21.86 14.92 -6.33
CA SER A 519 -22.86 15.88 -6.80
C SER A 519 -23.44 15.45 -8.15
N VAL A 520 -24.66 15.90 -8.44
CA VAL A 520 -25.32 15.73 -9.74
C VAL A 520 -25.69 17.10 -10.26
N ASN A 521 -25.25 17.45 -11.47
CA ASN A 521 -25.47 18.74 -12.10
C ASN A 521 -25.11 19.92 -11.17
N GLY A 522 -23.97 19.80 -10.46
CA GLY A 522 -23.49 20.79 -9.50
C GLY A 522 -24.14 20.76 -8.11
N THR A 523 -25.21 19.99 -7.91
CA THR A 523 -25.92 19.89 -6.63
C THR A 523 -25.40 18.71 -5.81
N ALA A 524 -24.86 18.98 -4.61
CA ALA A 524 -24.40 17.93 -3.69
C ALA A 524 -25.53 16.97 -3.30
N GLN A 525 -25.22 15.68 -3.24
CA GLN A 525 -26.18 14.62 -2.90
C GLN A 525 -26.03 14.23 -1.42
N GLY A 526 -27.16 14.10 -0.71
CA GLY A 526 -27.20 13.67 0.70
C GLY A 526 -27.02 12.17 0.90
N ILE A 527 -26.06 11.55 0.20
CA ILE A 527 -25.76 10.11 0.28
C ILE A 527 -24.52 9.87 1.15
N ALA A 528 -24.44 8.70 1.78
CA ALA A 528 -23.26 8.34 2.58
C ALA A 528 -22.04 8.14 1.69
N THR A 529 -20.95 8.84 2.01
CA THR A 529 -19.64 8.73 1.36
C THR A 529 -18.58 8.22 2.34
N THR A 530 -18.91 7.16 3.09
CA THR A 530 -18.03 6.56 4.09
C THR A 530 -16.79 5.94 3.42
N PRO A 531 -15.56 6.26 3.84
CA PRO A 531 -14.36 5.61 3.33
C PRO A 531 -14.41 4.10 3.47
N GLY A 532 -13.99 3.37 2.43
CA GLY A 532 -14.03 1.91 2.40
C GLY A 532 -15.42 1.33 2.13
N SER A 533 -16.32 2.10 1.51
CA SER A 533 -17.68 1.66 1.14
C SER A 533 -18.07 2.07 -0.29
N TYR A 534 -19.30 1.75 -0.71
CA TYR A 534 -19.89 2.27 -1.94
C TYR A 534 -21.00 3.26 -1.63
N ALA A 535 -20.89 4.48 -2.19
CA ALA A 535 -21.97 5.45 -2.16
C ALA A 535 -23.04 5.05 -3.19
N ALA A 536 -24.27 4.80 -2.74
CA ALA A 536 -25.38 4.44 -3.61
C ALA A 536 -26.18 5.68 -4.03
N LEU A 537 -26.09 6.05 -5.32
CA LEU A 537 -26.82 7.16 -5.93
C LEU A 537 -27.99 6.62 -6.76
N THR A 538 -29.19 6.56 -6.18
CA THR A 538 -30.42 6.13 -6.86
C THR A 538 -31.25 7.33 -7.28
N ARG A 539 -31.52 7.45 -8.57
CA ARG A 539 -32.23 8.60 -9.16
C ARG A 539 -32.99 8.21 -10.41
N ASP A 540 -33.98 9.03 -10.78
CA ASP A 540 -34.49 9.10 -12.15
C ASP A 540 -33.50 9.91 -12.98
N TRP A 541 -32.88 9.26 -13.97
CA TRP A 541 -31.81 9.86 -14.76
C TRP A 541 -32.36 10.54 -16.01
N THR A 542 -31.76 11.68 -16.36
CA THR A 542 -32.00 12.40 -17.62
C THR A 542 -30.73 12.38 -18.47
N SER A 543 -30.89 12.21 -19.79
CA SER A 543 -29.73 12.17 -20.69
C SER A 543 -29.03 13.53 -20.64
N GLY A 544 -27.74 13.52 -20.36
CA GLY A 544 -26.94 14.72 -20.11
C GLY A 544 -26.61 14.95 -18.63
N ASP A 545 -27.18 14.17 -17.70
CA ASP A 545 -26.84 14.26 -16.28
C ASP A 545 -25.34 14.04 -16.05
N VAL A 546 -24.77 14.88 -15.20
CA VAL A 546 -23.35 14.90 -14.86
C VAL A 546 -23.18 14.59 -13.38
N VAL A 547 -22.54 13.47 -13.08
CA VAL A 547 -22.11 13.11 -11.72
C VAL A 547 -20.68 13.57 -11.52
N THR A 548 -20.42 14.40 -10.51
CA THR A 548 -19.06 14.76 -10.11
C THR A 548 -18.73 14.07 -8.80
N VAL A 549 -17.62 13.34 -8.77
CA VAL A 549 -17.10 12.65 -7.60
C VAL A 549 -15.77 13.28 -7.23
N ARG A 550 -15.66 13.78 -5.99
CA ARG A 550 -14.43 14.33 -5.45
C ARG A 550 -13.91 13.43 -4.34
N LEU A 551 -12.64 13.06 -4.43
CA LEU A 551 -11.92 12.12 -3.56
C LEU A 551 -10.67 12.80 -3.00
N PRO A 552 -10.79 13.63 -1.94
CA PRO A 552 -9.66 14.38 -1.41
C PRO A 552 -8.45 13.49 -1.11
N MET A 553 -7.31 13.84 -1.69
CA MET A 553 -6.03 13.15 -1.54
C MET A 553 -5.13 13.90 -0.54
N ARG A 554 -4.47 13.13 0.32
CA ARG A 554 -3.48 13.64 1.29
C ARG A 554 -2.23 12.77 1.26
N VAL A 555 -1.14 13.31 1.81
CA VAL A 555 0.07 12.54 2.06
C VAL A 555 -0.18 11.57 3.21
N THR A 556 0.16 10.30 3.03
CA THR A 556 0.13 9.27 4.07
C THR A 556 1.39 8.42 3.99
N THR A 557 1.67 7.63 5.03
CA THR A 557 2.75 6.65 5.02
C THR A 557 2.22 5.24 5.19
N VAL A 558 2.94 4.26 4.64
CA VAL A 558 2.69 2.83 4.81
C VAL A 558 3.97 2.20 5.34
N ALA A 559 3.93 1.77 6.60
CA ALA A 559 5.03 1.07 7.23
C ALA A 559 5.24 -0.33 6.64
N ALA A 560 6.49 -0.78 6.60
CA ALA A 560 6.81 -2.18 6.41
C ALA A 560 6.35 -2.98 7.63
N ASN A 561 5.78 -4.16 7.41
CA ASN A 561 5.16 -4.94 8.49
C ASN A 561 6.17 -5.39 9.57
N ASP A 562 7.43 -5.62 9.19
CA ASP A 562 8.54 -6.05 10.04
C ASP A 562 9.37 -4.90 10.64
N ASP A 563 9.22 -3.68 10.14
CA ASP A 563 9.95 -2.51 10.64
C ASP A 563 9.13 -1.22 10.44
N ALA A 564 8.51 -0.74 11.53
CA ALA A 564 7.70 0.47 11.52
C ALA A 564 8.49 1.75 11.19
N ALA A 565 9.82 1.73 11.35
CA ALA A 565 10.71 2.83 10.97
C ALA A 565 11.06 2.81 9.48
N VAL A 566 10.64 1.81 8.71
CA VAL A 566 10.78 1.76 7.25
C VAL A 566 9.40 1.99 6.61
N GLN A 567 9.24 3.09 5.90
CA GLN A 567 7.93 3.53 5.39
C GLN A 567 7.99 3.93 3.92
N ALA A 568 6.93 3.61 3.17
CA ALA A 568 6.67 4.19 1.86
C ALA A 568 5.74 5.41 2.02
N VAL A 569 5.92 6.43 1.18
CA VAL A 569 5.05 7.61 1.16
C VAL A 569 4.02 7.47 0.05
N MET A 570 2.77 7.85 0.33
CA MET A 570 1.67 7.84 -0.62
C MET A 570 1.00 9.21 -0.71
N TYR A 571 0.41 9.51 -1.87
CA TYR A 571 -0.54 10.60 -2.06
C TYR A 571 -1.81 10.03 -2.69
N GLY A 572 -2.88 9.92 -1.91
CA GLY A 572 -4.04 9.12 -2.31
C GLY A 572 -3.65 7.67 -2.62
N PRO A 573 -3.97 7.12 -3.80
CA PRO A 573 -3.59 5.75 -4.17
C PRO A 573 -2.14 5.62 -4.67
N VAL A 574 -1.44 6.73 -4.87
CA VAL A 574 -0.14 6.76 -5.56
C VAL A 574 1.00 6.63 -4.56
N VAL A 575 1.85 5.63 -4.74
CA VAL A 575 3.15 5.53 -4.06
C VAL A 575 4.11 6.53 -4.69
N LEU A 576 4.75 7.34 -3.84
CA LEU A 576 5.77 8.30 -4.25
C LEU A 576 7.17 7.68 -4.13
N SER A 577 8.04 8.02 -5.07
CA SER A 577 9.45 7.65 -5.05
C SER A 577 10.35 8.87 -5.13
N GLY A 578 11.47 8.85 -4.41
CA GLY A 578 12.51 9.87 -4.48
C GLY A 578 13.38 9.67 -5.71
N ASN A 579 13.66 10.74 -6.44
CA ASN A 579 14.55 10.72 -7.60
C ASN A 579 15.98 11.05 -7.18
N TYR A 580 16.88 10.08 -7.32
CA TYR A 580 18.31 10.21 -7.01
C TYR A 580 19.20 10.24 -8.26
N GLY A 581 18.63 10.41 -9.45
CA GLY A 581 19.40 10.50 -10.69
C GLY A 581 20.23 9.23 -10.94
N ASN A 582 21.56 9.34 -10.99
CA ASN A 582 22.46 8.18 -11.09
C ASN A 582 23.20 7.89 -9.76
N THR A 583 22.80 8.54 -8.67
CA THR A 583 23.44 8.38 -7.36
C THR A 583 23.11 7.00 -6.79
N THR A 584 24.14 6.25 -6.41
CA THR A 584 24.00 4.99 -5.67
C THR A 584 23.71 5.29 -4.21
N LEU A 585 22.78 4.55 -3.61
CA LEU A 585 22.44 4.65 -2.20
C LEU A 585 22.98 3.43 -1.45
N SER A 586 23.71 3.66 -0.36
CA SER A 586 24.24 2.59 0.51
C SER A 586 23.20 2.09 1.52
N GLY A 587 22.08 2.79 1.68
CA GLY A 587 21.00 2.47 2.60
C GLY A 587 19.75 3.32 2.33
N LEU A 588 18.68 3.03 3.07
CA LEU A 588 17.45 3.81 2.99
C LEU A 588 17.69 5.24 3.51
N PRO A 589 17.43 6.29 2.72
CA PRO A 589 17.52 7.66 3.19
C PRO A 589 16.48 7.95 4.28
N THR A 590 16.82 8.87 5.19
CA THR A 590 15.93 9.30 6.27
C THR A 590 15.08 10.47 5.80
N LEU A 591 13.78 10.24 5.62
CA LEU A 591 12.86 11.24 5.07
C LEU A 591 12.11 11.99 6.17
N ASP A 592 12.21 13.32 6.21
CA ASP A 592 11.27 14.16 6.96
C ASP A 592 9.92 14.15 6.24
N THR A 593 8.99 13.34 6.72
CA THR A 593 7.66 13.17 6.11
C THR A 593 6.82 14.45 6.18
N GLY A 594 7.04 15.30 7.19
CA GLY A 594 6.35 16.59 7.35
C GLY A 594 6.78 17.62 6.30
N SER A 595 7.96 17.46 5.71
CA SER A 595 8.45 18.34 4.65
C SER A 595 7.88 18.03 3.26
N VAL A 596 7.17 16.92 3.08
CA VAL A 596 6.62 16.49 1.78
C VAL A 596 5.56 17.48 1.31
N THR A 597 5.92 18.29 0.31
CA THR A 597 5.09 19.39 -0.19
C THR A 597 4.86 19.22 -1.69
N ARG A 598 3.60 19.27 -2.11
CA ARG A 598 3.24 19.24 -3.54
C ARG A 598 3.64 20.56 -4.19
N THR A 599 4.37 20.52 -5.31
CA THR A 599 4.92 21.72 -5.96
C THR A 599 3.95 22.40 -6.94
N GLY A 600 2.86 21.74 -7.31
CA GLY A 600 1.83 22.31 -8.19
C GLY A 600 0.64 21.37 -8.43
N SER A 601 -0.40 21.88 -9.09
CA SER A 601 -1.65 21.15 -9.36
C SER A 601 -1.67 20.40 -10.69
N GLY A 602 -0.82 20.77 -11.66
CA GLY A 602 -0.80 20.19 -13.01
C GLY A 602 -0.13 18.82 -13.14
N SER A 603 0.56 18.36 -12.09
CA SER A 603 1.22 17.05 -12.03
C SER A 603 1.28 16.55 -10.59
N LEU A 604 1.69 15.29 -10.41
CA LEU A 604 2.08 14.75 -9.11
C LEU A 604 3.59 14.96 -8.92
N ALA A 605 3.98 16.17 -8.57
CA ALA A 605 5.35 16.53 -8.26
C ALA A 605 5.43 17.09 -6.84
N PHE A 606 6.42 16.62 -6.09
CA PHE A 606 6.60 16.94 -4.68
C PHE A 606 8.08 17.23 -4.39
N THR A 607 8.34 18.02 -3.36
CA THR A 607 9.65 18.16 -2.74
C THR A 607 9.57 17.66 -1.31
N ALA A 608 10.68 17.15 -0.79
CA ALA A 608 10.84 16.79 0.61
C ALA A 608 12.30 16.98 1.05
N ARG A 609 12.57 16.87 2.35
CA ARG A 609 13.91 16.80 2.92
C ARG A 609 14.23 15.34 3.26
N ALA A 610 15.32 14.82 2.71
CA ALA A 610 15.88 13.52 3.05
C ALA A 610 17.37 13.67 3.37
N ASP A 611 17.81 13.11 4.51
CA ASP A 611 19.19 13.24 5.01
C ASP A 611 19.71 14.69 5.02
N GLY A 612 18.83 15.64 5.36
CA GLY A 612 19.14 17.08 5.40
C GLY A 612 19.16 17.79 4.05
N ALA A 613 19.01 17.08 2.92
CA ALA A 613 19.00 17.64 1.57
C ALA A 613 17.58 17.66 0.96
N THR A 614 17.32 18.58 0.04
CA THR A 614 16.06 18.57 -0.72
C THR A 614 16.09 17.46 -1.77
N VAL A 615 15.04 16.64 -1.81
CA VAL A 615 14.83 15.59 -2.80
C VAL A 615 13.50 15.80 -3.51
N ASN A 616 13.47 15.52 -4.82
CA ASN A 616 12.24 15.52 -5.60
C ASN A 616 11.54 14.17 -5.50
N LEU A 617 10.25 14.20 -5.21
CA LEU A 617 9.39 13.03 -5.17
C LEU A 617 8.39 13.11 -6.33
N GLY A 618 8.11 11.96 -6.94
CA GLY A 618 7.12 11.80 -7.99
C GLY A 618 6.43 10.44 -7.90
N PRO A 619 5.38 10.21 -8.69
CA PRO A 619 4.70 8.93 -8.73
C PRO A 619 5.66 7.81 -9.13
N PHE A 620 5.63 6.69 -8.41
CA PHE A 620 6.54 5.59 -8.65
C PHE A 620 6.35 4.90 -10.01
N TYR A 621 5.16 5.01 -10.59
CA TYR A 621 4.90 4.54 -11.95
C TYR A 621 5.62 5.34 -13.04
N ASP A 622 6.21 6.50 -12.71
CA ASP A 622 7.04 7.30 -13.63
C ASP A 622 8.55 7.16 -13.32
N ALA A 623 8.92 6.28 -12.38
CA ALA A 623 10.30 6.08 -11.97
C ALA A 623 11.12 5.27 -13.00
N HIS A 624 11.39 5.89 -14.15
CA HIS A 624 12.14 5.32 -15.27
C HIS A 624 13.42 6.12 -15.55
N GLY A 625 14.52 5.42 -15.82
CA GLY A 625 15.76 6.05 -16.27
C GLY A 625 16.62 6.67 -15.17
N PHE A 626 16.26 6.51 -13.89
CA PHE A 626 17.03 6.99 -12.75
C PHE A 626 16.95 6.00 -11.57
N ASN A 627 17.90 6.12 -10.65
CA ASN A 627 17.94 5.46 -9.36
C ASN A 627 16.92 6.12 -8.43
N TYR A 628 16.08 5.32 -7.81
CA TYR A 628 15.03 5.79 -6.93
C TYR A 628 15.06 5.11 -5.57
N THR A 629 14.31 5.66 -4.63
CA THR A 629 13.89 4.92 -3.43
C THR A 629 12.37 5.08 -3.23
N VAL A 630 11.71 3.98 -2.89
CA VAL A 630 10.27 3.96 -2.57
C VAL A 630 10.06 3.93 -1.06
N TYR A 631 10.86 3.12 -0.39
CA TYR A 631 10.91 3.05 1.06
C TYR A 631 11.96 4.01 1.59
N TRP A 632 11.70 4.51 2.78
CA TRP A 632 12.49 5.49 3.49
C TRP A 632 12.65 5.03 4.93
N ARG A 633 13.76 5.41 5.58
CA ARG A 633 13.74 5.49 7.04
C ARG A 633 12.83 6.64 7.41
N ALA A 634 11.93 6.43 8.36
CA ALA A 634 11.13 7.48 8.95
C ALA A 634 12.08 8.49 9.59
N GLY A 635 12.30 9.62 8.91
CA GLY A 635 12.93 10.77 9.51
C GLY A 635 11.93 11.38 10.45
N THR A 636 12.38 11.72 11.64
CA THR A 636 11.59 12.54 12.55
C THR A 636 11.21 13.79 11.79
N SER A 637 9.93 13.92 11.47
CA SER A 637 9.35 15.16 10.99
C SER A 637 9.82 16.25 11.92
N GLY A 638 10.37 17.34 11.39
CA GLY A 638 10.82 18.45 12.22
C GLY A 638 9.71 18.87 13.19
N GLY A 639 9.88 18.53 14.48
CA GLY A 639 8.95 18.82 15.56
C GLY A 639 8.52 17.60 16.40
N GLY A 640 9.45 16.97 17.11
CA GLY A 640 9.13 15.98 18.14
C GLY A 640 10.07 14.77 18.15
N SER A 641 11.23 14.95 18.79
CA SER A 641 11.94 13.89 19.51
C SER A 641 10.95 12.93 20.20
N GLY A 642 11.35 11.68 20.42
CA GLY A 642 10.77 10.84 21.48
C GLY A 642 11.03 11.42 22.88
N GLU A 643 10.74 12.72 23.06
CA GLU A 643 10.70 13.41 24.32
C GLU A 643 9.27 13.33 24.82
N ALA A 644 9.13 12.86 26.05
CA ALA A 644 7.84 12.80 26.71
C ALA A 644 7.16 14.18 26.70
N SER A 645 5.86 14.16 26.48
CA SER A 645 4.98 15.31 26.74
C SER A 645 4.53 15.29 28.20
N PHE A 646 4.28 16.50 28.71
CA PHE A 646 3.78 16.72 30.05
C PHE A 646 2.52 17.57 30.00
N ARG A 647 1.53 17.23 30.83
CA ARG A 647 0.52 18.19 31.27
C ARG A 647 1.17 19.11 32.31
N LEU A 648 0.94 20.42 32.18
CA LEU A 648 1.36 21.40 33.17
C LEU A 648 0.15 21.76 34.05
N ALA A 649 0.06 21.16 35.23
CA ALA A 649 -1.06 21.40 36.15
C ALA A 649 -0.75 22.55 37.10
N ASN A 650 -1.63 23.56 37.15
CA ASN A 650 -1.51 24.70 38.05
C ASN A 650 -1.73 24.26 39.51
N ALA A 651 -0.92 24.77 40.45
CA ALA A 651 -0.96 24.33 41.83
C ALA A 651 -2.17 24.84 42.62
N ALA A 652 -2.76 25.97 42.23
CA ALA A 652 -3.95 26.54 42.87
C ALA A 652 -5.25 25.87 42.41
N SER A 653 -5.40 25.64 41.09
CA SER A 653 -6.65 25.16 40.50
C SER A 653 -6.67 23.65 40.23
N GLY A 654 -5.51 23.00 40.06
CA GLY A 654 -5.39 21.64 39.55
C GLY A 654 -5.70 21.49 38.05
N GLN A 655 -6.04 22.58 37.37
CA GLN A 655 -6.29 22.61 35.92
C GLN A 655 -4.98 22.63 35.14
N VAL A 656 -5.03 22.22 33.88
CA VAL A 656 -3.86 22.09 33.01
C VAL A 656 -3.75 23.26 32.04
N LEU A 657 -2.51 23.63 31.72
CA LEU A 657 -2.21 24.65 30.70
C LEU A 657 -2.54 24.10 29.30
N GLY A 658 -3.41 24.80 28.60
CA GLY A 658 -3.85 24.47 27.24
C GLY A 658 -3.80 25.68 26.30
N ILE A 659 -4.04 25.42 25.01
CA ILE A 659 -4.16 26.48 24.01
C ILE A 659 -5.62 26.63 23.63
N GLN A 660 -6.14 27.86 23.70
CA GLN A 660 -7.51 28.19 23.40
C GLN A 660 -7.94 27.62 22.04
N ASN A 661 -9.06 26.89 22.05
CA ASN A 661 -9.66 26.24 20.89
C ASN A 661 -8.70 25.30 20.15
N MET A 662 -7.70 24.73 20.84
CA MET A 662 -6.64 23.91 20.24
C MET A 662 -5.96 24.62 19.05
N SER A 663 -5.85 25.95 19.11
CA SER A 663 -5.28 26.73 18.01
C SER A 663 -3.92 26.19 17.62
N THR A 664 -3.66 26.11 16.31
CA THR A 664 -2.34 25.83 15.75
C THR A 664 -1.73 27.08 15.12
N ALA A 665 -2.24 28.28 15.43
CA ALA A 665 -1.73 29.53 14.91
C ALA A 665 -0.79 30.22 15.91
N ASP A 666 0.09 31.05 15.38
CA ASP A 666 0.82 32.05 16.15
C ASP A 666 -0.15 32.98 16.86
N GLY A 667 0.15 33.34 18.11
CA GLY A 667 -0.72 34.15 18.95
C GLY A 667 -1.91 33.39 19.56
N GLY A 668 -1.93 32.06 19.51
CA GLY A 668 -2.91 31.26 20.24
C GLY A 668 -2.80 31.49 21.75
N LEU A 669 -3.91 31.83 22.42
CA LEU A 669 -3.93 32.15 23.85
C LEU A 669 -3.68 30.90 24.70
N ALA A 670 -2.75 31.00 25.66
CA ALA A 670 -2.58 29.99 26.68
C ALA A 670 -3.53 30.27 27.86
N LEU A 671 -4.31 29.26 28.23
CA LEU A 671 -5.36 29.33 29.25
C LEU A 671 -5.24 28.09 30.16
N GLN A 672 -5.81 28.13 31.36
CA GLN A 672 -6.00 26.91 32.16
C GLN A 672 -7.41 26.33 31.98
N TRP A 673 -7.53 25.01 31.94
CA TRP A 673 -8.81 24.30 31.89
C TRP A 673 -8.73 22.89 32.48
N GLY A 674 -9.90 22.26 32.66
CA GLY A 674 -9.93 20.84 33.02
C GLY A 674 -9.24 19.99 31.96
N ASP A 675 -8.51 18.95 32.37
CA ASP A 675 -7.79 18.09 31.43
C ASP A 675 -8.77 17.28 30.57
N THR A 676 -8.78 17.58 29.26
CA THR A 676 -9.63 16.94 28.24
C THR A 676 -8.94 15.79 27.55
N GLY A 677 -7.66 15.49 27.86
CA GLY A 677 -6.86 14.48 27.18
C GLY A 677 -6.50 14.84 25.74
N THR A 678 -6.62 16.11 25.35
CA THR A 678 -6.33 16.60 23.99
C THR A 678 -4.90 17.11 23.87
N ALA A 679 -4.32 16.99 22.68
CA ALA A 679 -2.90 17.29 22.44
C ALA A 679 -2.48 18.76 22.69
N ASP A 680 -3.44 19.67 22.84
CA ASP A 680 -3.16 21.07 23.14
C ASP A 680 -2.82 21.31 24.61
N HIS A 681 -3.08 20.36 25.53
CA HIS A 681 -2.55 20.43 26.90
C HIS A 681 -1.21 19.69 27.06
N ASP A 682 -0.68 19.10 25.98
CA ASP A 682 0.57 18.34 25.99
C ASP A 682 1.75 19.25 25.62
N TRP A 683 2.73 19.32 26.52
CA TRP A 683 3.91 20.18 26.38
C TRP A 683 5.21 19.37 26.41
N GLN A 684 6.00 19.48 25.36
CA GLN A 684 7.37 18.98 25.29
C GLN A 684 8.35 19.97 25.93
N LEU A 685 9.33 19.44 26.67
CA LEU A 685 10.38 20.22 27.31
C LEU A 685 11.62 20.25 26.42
N VAL A 686 11.75 21.29 25.58
CA VAL A 686 12.89 21.44 24.67
C VAL A 686 14.01 22.17 25.41
N VAL A 687 15.04 21.44 25.85
CA VAL A 687 16.16 22.01 26.60
C VAL A 687 17.00 22.96 25.73
N ASP A 688 17.27 24.16 26.23
CA ASP A 688 18.09 25.18 25.58
C ASP A 688 19.02 25.84 26.61
N GLY A 689 20.27 25.40 26.65
CA GLY A 689 21.22 25.77 27.69
C GLY A 689 20.75 25.35 29.08
N SER A 690 20.64 26.31 30.00
CA SER A 690 20.10 26.11 31.36
C SER A 690 18.59 26.35 31.47
N ALA A 691 17.95 26.76 30.37
CA ALA A 691 16.52 26.99 30.27
C ALA A 691 15.85 25.90 29.41
N LEU A 692 14.55 26.02 29.20
CA LEU A 692 13.80 25.20 28.25
C LEU A 692 12.76 26.03 27.50
N LYS A 693 12.34 25.52 26.35
CA LYS A 693 11.13 25.96 25.64
C LYS A 693 10.04 24.95 25.92
N LEU A 694 8.83 25.43 26.19
CA LEU A 694 7.63 24.61 26.32
C LEU A 694 6.99 24.52 24.94
N ARG A 695 7.19 23.41 24.23
CA ARG A 695 6.61 23.21 22.90
C ARG A 695 5.27 22.48 22.99
N ASN A 696 4.21 23.08 22.50
CA ASN A 696 2.89 22.47 22.45
C ASN A 696 2.88 21.34 21.41
N VAL A 697 2.40 20.15 21.80
CA VAL A 697 2.38 18.96 20.92
C VAL A 697 1.39 19.12 19.77
N ASN A 698 0.24 19.74 20.01
CA ASN A 698 -0.77 19.96 18.96
C ASN A 698 -0.29 20.93 17.87
N SER A 699 0.40 22.01 18.23
CA SER A 699 0.76 23.08 17.27
C SER A 699 2.22 23.10 16.84
N GLY A 700 3.12 22.40 17.55
CA GLY A 700 4.58 22.49 17.38
C GLY A 700 5.21 23.82 17.80
N ARG A 701 4.41 24.76 18.32
CA ARG A 701 4.84 26.11 18.72
C ARG A 701 5.31 26.16 20.16
N VAL A 702 6.09 27.17 20.50
CA VAL A 702 6.63 27.35 21.85
C VAL A 702 5.83 28.41 22.62
N LEU A 703 5.71 28.20 23.94
CA LEU A 703 5.08 29.14 24.86
C LEU A 703 5.94 30.42 24.97
N GLY A 704 5.34 31.57 24.71
CA GLY A 704 6.01 32.86 24.68
C GLY A 704 5.19 33.98 25.31
N VAL A 705 5.88 35.06 25.69
CA VAL A 705 5.24 36.27 26.23
C VAL A 705 4.87 37.19 25.07
N GLU A 706 3.62 37.64 25.03
CA GLU A 706 3.14 38.53 23.97
C GLU A 706 4.06 39.74 23.77
N ASN A 707 4.51 39.93 22.52
CA ASN A 707 5.37 41.03 22.08
C ASN A 707 6.66 41.20 22.91
N MET A 708 7.19 40.11 23.48
CA MET A 708 8.35 40.14 24.39
C MET A 708 8.17 41.10 25.58
N SER A 709 6.92 41.37 25.98
CA SER A 709 6.61 42.34 27.02
C SER A 709 7.32 41.99 28.32
N THR A 710 7.69 43.01 29.09
CA THR A 710 8.19 42.87 30.46
C THR A 710 7.19 43.44 31.48
N ALA A 711 5.97 43.79 31.07
CA ALA A 711 4.91 44.29 31.94
C ALA A 711 4.25 43.17 32.77
N ASP A 712 3.73 43.52 33.95
CA ASP A 712 2.88 42.62 34.73
C ASP A 712 1.61 42.29 33.94
N ASN A 713 1.07 41.09 34.14
CA ASN A 713 -0.12 40.59 33.47
C ASN A 713 -0.05 40.52 31.92
N ALA A 714 1.15 40.58 31.34
CA ALA A 714 1.28 40.38 29.90
C ALA A 714 0.84 38.96 29.52
N ARG A 715 0.15 38.85 28.38
CA ARG A 715 -0.49 37.59 27.95
C ARG A 715 0.55 36.56 27.57
N ILE A 716 0.29 35.31 27.92
CA ILE A 716 1.06 34.17 27.43
C ILE A 716 0.35 33.56 26.24
N LEU A 717 1.12 33.35 25.18
CA LEU A 717 0.67 32.87 23.88
C LEU A 717 1.57 31.73 23.41
N GLN A 718 1.23 31.11 22.29
CA GLN A 718 2.16 30.26 21.54
C GLN A 718 2.64 30.94 20.25
N TRP A 719 3.87 30.66 19.85
CA TRP A 719 4.49 31.21 18.64
C TRP A 719 5.44 30.21 17.97
N ALA A 720 5.64 30.36 16.67
CA ALA A 720 6.76 29.76 15.99
C ALA A 720 8.07 30.16 16.70
N ASP A 721 8.93 29.18 16.96
CA ASP A 721 10.20 29.42 17.64
C ASP A 721 11.14 30.24 16.75
N ASN A 722 11.39 31.47 17.16
CA ASN A 722 12.28 32.44 16.50
C ASN A 722 13.59 32.63 17.30
N GLY A 723 13.83 31.84 18.34
CA GLY A 723 15.02 31.92 19.19
C GLY A 723 15.07 33.08 20.18
N THR A 724 13.98 33.85 20.37
CA THR A 724 13.98 34.99 21.30
C THR A 724 13.83 34.54 22.77
N ALA A 725 14.35 35.37 23.68
CA ALA A 725 14.44 35.04 25.10
C ALA A 725 13.08 34.94 25.82
N ASP A 726 12.02 35.48 25.24
CA ASP A 726 10.66 35.38 25.78
C ASP A 726 10.03 34.00 25.57
N HIS A 727 10.61 33.15 24.71
CA HIS A 727 10.23 31.74 24.55
C HIS A 727 10.95 30.81 25.53
N LEU A 728 11.95 31.32 26.25
CA LEU A 728 12.80 30.54 27.15
C LEU A 728 12.32 30.68 28.59
N TRP A 729 12.26 29.55 29.29
CA TRP A 729 11.77 29.44 30.66
C TRP A 729 12.77 28.67 31.53
N THR A 730 13.20 29.29 32.62
CA THR A 730 13.99 28.64 33.67
C THR A 730 13.04 27.98 34.67
N VAL A 731 13.20 26.68 34.90
CA VAL A 731 12.39 25.91 35.86
C VAL A 731 13.05 25.95 37.24
N LEU A 732 12.32 26.43 38.24
CA LEU A 732 12.77 26.51 39.63
C LEU A 732 11.94 25.55 40.49
N ASP A 733 12.60 24.56 41.08
CA ASP A 733 12.00 23.57 41.97
C ASP A 733 11.70 24.18 43.36
N VAL A 734 10.44 24.12 43.79
CA VAL A 734 9.98 24.66 45.09
C VAL A 734 10.23 23.67 46.24
N GLY A 735 10.50 22.40 45.93
CA GLY A 735 10.83 21.37 46.90
C GLY A 735 9.66 20.47 47.31
N ASP A 736 8.43 20.86 47.01
CA ASP A 736 7.21 20.09 47.30
C ASP A 736 6.66 19.32 46.09
N GLY A 737 7.34 19.38 44.94
CA GLY A 737 6.92 18.82 43.64
C GLY A 737 6.29 19.85 42.70
N THR A 738 6.08 21.08 43.15
CA THR A 738 5.72 22.21 42.29
C THR A 738 6.96 22.98 41.81
N HIS A 739 6.77 23.73 40.73
CA HIS A 739 7.83 24.44 40.04
C HIS A 739 7.37 25.84 39.62
N LYS A 740 8.27 26.81 39.69
CA LYS A 740 8.08 28.12 39.09
C LYS A 740 8.72 28.13 37.70
N LEU A 741 8.00 28.62 36.70
CA LEU A 741 8.49 28.77 35.33
C LEU A 741 8.82 30.25 35.11
N ARG A 742 10.11 30.60 35.20
CA ARG A 742 10.58 31.98 35.09
C ARG A 742 11.00 32.30 33.66
N ASN A 743 10.36 33.28 33.04
CA ASN A 743 10.72 33.74 31.70
C ASN A 743 12.13 34.35 31.68
N VAL A 744 12.96 33.97 30.69
CA VAL A 744 14.35 34.43 30.60
C VAL A 744 14.45 35.90 30.18
N ASN A 745 13.50 36.41 29.38
CA ASN A 745 13.48 37.81 28.96
C ASN A 745 13.06 38.76 30.09
N SER A 746 11.96 38.48 30.79
CA SER A 746 11.39 39.40 31.79
C SER A 746 11.80 39.11 33.24
N GLY A 747 12.25 37.89 33.54
CA GLY A 747 12.49 37.42 34.91
C GLY A 747 11.21 37.13 35.72
N LYS A 748 10.02 37.25 35.12
CA LYS A 748 8.71 37.02 35.75
C LYS A 748 8.24 35.58 35.61
N LEU A 749 7.23 35.19 36.38
CA LEU A 749 6.73 33.82 36.44
C LEU A 749 5.51 33.62 35.56
N LEU A 750 5.38 32.43 34.96
CA LEU A 750 4.12 31.96 34.39
C LEU A 750 3.10 31.80 35.52
N GLY A 751 2.02 32.58 35.47
CA GLY A 751 0.92 32.56 36.42
C GLY A 751 -0.45 32.57 35.73
N ILE A 752 -1.50 32.64 36.53
CA ILE A 752 -2.88 32.78 36.05
C ILE A 752 -3.42 34.13 36.48
N SER A 753 -4.05 34.84 35.54
CA SER A 753 -4.56 36.20 35.75
C SER A 753 -5.47 36.27 36.99
N GLY A 754 -5.12 37.15 37.92
CA GLY A 754 -5.84 37.38 39.17
C GLY A 754 -5.89 36.19 40.13
N GLY A 755 -5.03 35.17 39.95
CA GLY A 755 -5.06 33.94 40.75
C GLY A 755 -6.35 33.11 40.59
N SER A 756 -7.07 33.32 39.48
CA SER A 756 -8.36 32.66 39.25
C SER A 756 -8.20 31.14 39.18
N THR A 757 -9.18 30.39 39.70
CA THR A 757 -9.29 28.93 39.54
C THR A 757 -10.36 28.54 38.52
N ALA A 758 -10.95 29.52 37.84
CA ALA A 758 -11.99 29.29 36.85
C ALA A 758 -11.42 28.66 35.57
N GLN A 759 -12.22 27.78 34.97
CA GLN A 759 -11.99 27.25 33.64
C GLN A 759 -11.92 28.38 32.61
N GLY A 760 -10.79 28.50 31.91
CA GLY A 760 -10.55 29.47 30.87
C GLY A 760 -9.88 30.74 31.34
N ALA A 761 -9.45 30.76 32.60
CA ALA A 761 -8.63 31.84 33.10
C ALA A 761 -7.31 31.89 32.33
N GLN A 762 -6.87 33.12 32.06
CA GLN A 762 -5.78 33.37 31.14
C GLN A 762 -4.41 33.21 31.80
N ALA A 763 -3.48 32.55 31.10
CA ALA A 763 -2.09 32.51 31.49
C ALA A 763 -1.43 33.87 31.20
N VAL A 764 -0.71 34.37 32.21
CA VAL A 764 -0.01 35.66 32.18
C VAL A 764 1.39 35.49 32.75
N GLN A 765 2.24 36.51 32.57
CA GLN A 765 3.42 36.66 33.43
C GLN A 765 3.14 37.64 34.57
N ASP A 766 3.65 37.34 35.77
CA ASP A 766 3.52 38.22 36.95
C ASP A 766 4.78 38.13 37.85
N PRO A 767 5.05 39.11 38.74
CA PRO A 767 6.14 39.02 39.70
C PRO A 767 5.97 37.82 40.63
N ASP A 768 7.10 37.30 41.13
CA ASP A 768 7.09 36.25 42.14
C ASP A 768 6.52 36.78 43.46
N ASN A 769 5.24 36.52 43.68
CA ASN A 769 4.47 36.95 44.85
C ASN A 769 4.23 35.82 45.86
N GLY A 770 4.83 34.63 45.63
CA GLY A 770 4.67 33.44 46.47
C GLY A 770 3.32 32.73 46.37
N SER A 771 2.42 33.19 45.51
CA SER A 771 1.11 32.55 45.28
C SER A 771 1.23 31.15 44.67
N LEU A 772 0.16 30.36 44.81
CA LEU A 772 0.06 29.04 44.20
C LEU A 772 -0.28 29.10 42.69
N ASP A 773 -0.84 30.20 42.19
CA ASP A 773 -1.15 30.32 40.76
C ASP A 773 0.11 30.46 39.89
N ASN A 774 1.24 30.87 40.50
CA ASN A 774 2.56 30.94 39.88
C ASN A 774 3.34 29.61 39.92
N GLN A 775 2.72 28.53 40.39
CA GLN A 775 3.37 27.24 40.62
C GLN A 775 2.71 26.13 39.79
N TRP A 776 3.53 25.26 39.20
CA TRP A 776 3.11 24.25 38.22
C TRP A 776 3.68 22.87 38.53
N ARG A 777 2.92 21.82 38.23
CA ARG A 777 3.34 20.42 38.29
C ARG A 777 3.49 19.87 36.88
N PHE A 778 4.61 19.18 36.63
CA PHE A 778 4.82 18.41 35.42
C PHE A 778 4.22 17.02 35.60
N LEU A 779 3.28 16.65 34.75
CA LEU A 779 2.62 15.34 34.78
C LEU A 779 2.91 14.64 33.44
N PRO A 780 3.75 13.59 33.42
CA PRO A 780 4.02 12.85 32.18
C PRO A 780 2.72 12.29 31.61
N ASP A 781 2.47 12.55 30.33
CA ASP A 781 1.29 12.02 29.64
C ASP A 781 1.58 10.62 29.07
N GLY A 782 0.58 9.73 29.10
CA GLY A 782 0.67 8.39 28.52
C GLY A 782 1.68 7.42 29.18
N ALA A 783 1.90 6.29 28.53
CA ALA A 783 2.89 5.29 28.94
C ALA A 783 4.29 5.67 28.44
N ARG A 784 5.26 5.78 29.35
CA ARG A 784 6.61 6.30 29.09
C ARG A 784 7.70 5.40 29.64
N ARG A 785 8.89 5.49 29.06
CA ARG A 785 10.10 4.90 29.64
C ARG A 785 10.76 5.91 30.56
N LEU A 786 11.39 5.40 31.61
CA LEU A 786 12.16 6.19 32.56
C LEU A 786 13.64 5.95 32.30
N GLN A 787 14.30 6.86 31.58
CA GLN A 787 15.70 6.75 31.24
C GLN A 787 16.59 7.45 32.26
N ASN A 788 17.60 6.76 32.77
CA ASN A 788 18.56 7.29 33.72
C ASN A 788 19.61 8.17 33.03
N LEU A 789 19.97 9.32 33.62
CA LEU A 789 21.00 10.21 33.08
C LEU A 789 22.40 9.56 33.12
N GLY A 790 22.73 8.86 34.19
CA GLY A 790 24.08 8.32 34.40
C GLY A 790 24.42 7.16 33.46
N SER A 791 23.44 6.34 33.10
CA SER A 791 23.65 5.12 32.30
C SER A 791 23.05 5.17 30.89
N GLY A 792 22.03 6.00 30.65
CA GLY A 792 21.23 5.95 29.42
C GLY A 792 20.30 4.72 29.33
N LEU A 793 20.26 3.87 30.35
CA LEU A 793 19.38 2.69 30.42
C LEU A 793 17.98 3.07 30.95
N VAL A 794 17.01 2.18 30.75
CA VAL A 794 15.61 2.41 31.15
C VAL A 794 15.19 1.55 32.33
N LEU A 795 14.29 2.07 33.17
CA LEU A 795 13.70 1.37 34.30
C LEU A 795 12.73 0.29 33.82
N GLY A 796 12.94 -0.95 34.26
CA GLY A 796 12.14 -2.11 33.87
C GLY A 796 11.87 -3.05 35.04
N VAL A 797 10.84 -3.89 34.89
CA VAL A 797 10.55 -4.97 35.83
C VAL A 797 11.26 -6.23 35.37
N GLN A 798 12.15 -6.76 36.21
CA GLN A 798 12.95 -7.93 35.90
C GLN A 798 12.08 -9.13 35.50
N ASP A 799 12.49 -9.81 34.43
CA ASP A 799 11.84 -10.98 33.83
C ASP A 799 10.36 -10.78 33.47
N MET A 800 9.94 -9.52 33.26
CA MET A 800 8.53 -9.14 33.06
C MET A 800 7.61 -9.72 34.14
N SER A 801 8.11 -9.87 35.37
CA SER A 801 7.36 -10.50 36.45
C SER A 801 6.00 -9.84 36.61
N THR A 802 4.96 -10.62 36.90
CA THR A 802 3.63 -10.10 37.24
C THR A 802 3.30 -10.30 38.72
N ALA A 803 4.25 -10.79 39.53
CA ALA A 803 4.07 -11.00 40.97
C ALA A 803 4.35 -9.72 41.78
N ASP A 804 3.74 -9.62 42.96
CA ASP A 804 4.14 -8.65 43.97
C ASP A 804 5.59 -8.90 44.40
N GLY A 805 6.36 -7.83 44.57
CA GLY A 805 7.78 -7.92 44.89
C GLY A 805 8.69 -8.17 43.69
N GLY A 806 8.17 -8.14 42.46
CA GLY A 806 8.99 -8.18 41.25
C GLY A 806 10.01 -7.05 41.25
N LEU A 807 11.29 -7.40 41.09
CA LEU A 807 12.41 -6.46 41.20
C LEU A 807 12.37 -5.44 40.06
N VAL A 808 12.62 -4.18 40.41
CA VAL A 808 12.77 -3.10 39.44
C VAL A 808 14.24 -2.79 39.26
N ILE A 809 14.71 -2.87 38.02
CA ILE A 809 16.11 -2.73 37.63
C ILE A 809 16.23 -1.70 36.49
N GLN A 810 17.45 -1.29 36.16
CA GLN A 810 17.71 -0.67 34.85
C GLN A 810 18.19 -1.71 33.84
N TRP A 811 17.76 -1.60 32.59
CA TRP A 811 18.20 -2.46 31.49
C TRP A 811 18.20 -1.72 30.15
N GLY A 812 18.80 -2.33 29.12
CA GLY A 812 18.73 -1.79 27.75
C GLY A 812 17.30 -1.83 27.23
N ASP A 813 16.87 -0.82 26.49
CA ASP A 813 15.49 -0.77 25.98
C ASP A 813 15.23 -1.85 24.93
N THR A 814 14.42 -2.84 25.30
CA THR A 814 14.04 -4.00 24.48
C THR A 814 12.72 -3.81 23.74
N GLY A 815 12.07 -2.64 23.87
CA GLY A 815 10.76 -2.39 23.26
C GLY A 815 9.58 -3.09 23.95
N THR A 816 9.81 -3.79 25.06
CA THR A 816 8.81 -4.60 25.76
C THR A 816 8.03 -3.79 26.80
N ALA A 817 6.83 -4.27 27.15
CA ALA A 817 5.86 -3.51 27.96
C ALA A 817 6.28 -3.33 29.44
N ASP A 818 7.25 -4.09 29.93
CA ASP A 818 7.83 -3.98 31.28
C ASP A 818 8.68 -2.72 31.49
N HIS A 819 9.06 -2.04 30.41
CA HIS A 819 9.73 -0.73 30.45
C HIS A 819 8.77 0.46 30.43
N LEU A 820 7.46 0.21 30.26
CA LEU A 820 6.46 1.25 30.07
C LEU A 820 5.70 1.55 31.36
N TRP A 821 5.83 2.79 31.85
CA TRP A 821 5.23 3.30 33.07
C TRP A 821 4.22 4.40 32.77
N THR A 822 2.99 4.27 33.29
CA THR A 822 1.95 5.29 33.20
C THR A 822 1.84 6.03 34.53
N ALA A 823 1.92 7.36 34.52
CA ALA A 823 1.73 8.17 35.71
C ALA A 823 0.23 8.32 36.03
N LEU A 824 -0.19 7.83 37.20
CA LEU A 824 -1.54 7.99 37.74
C LEU A 824 -1.51 9.09 38.80
N VAL A 825 -2.16 10.22 38.52
CA VAL A 825 -2.18 11.39 39.42
C VAL A 825 -3.03 11.09 40.66
N ASP A 826 -2.51 11.46 41.84
CA ASP A 826 -3.19 11.36 43.14
C ASP A 826 -3.45 12.77 43.72
N THR A 827 -4.31 12.81 44.74
CA THR A 827 -4.55 13.98 45.59
C THR A 827 -3.26 14.47 46.27
N GLY A 828 -3.08 15.78 46.36
CA GLY A 828 -1.91 16.38 47.04
C GLY A 828 -0.63 16.49 46.21
N GLY A 829 -0.67 16.22 44.90
CA GLY A 829 0.47 16.44 44.00
C GLY A 829 1.44 15.26 43.88
N TYR A 830 1.04 14.08 44.35
CA TYR A 830 1.74 12.82 44.12
C TYR A 830 1.23 12.11 42.86
N LEU A 831 2.04 11.21 42.34
CA LEU A 831 1.69 10.27 41.27
C LEU A 831 2.09 8.86 41.66
N ARG A 832 1.43 7.87 41.05
CA ARG A 832 1.81 6.45 41.11
C ARG A 832 2.27 6.03 39.71
N LEU A 833 3.41 5.35 39.61
CA LEU A 833 3.95 4.89 38.32
C LEU A 833 3.49 3.45 38.10
N ARG A 834 2.53 3.23 37.21
CA ARG A 834 1.96 1.91 36.91
C ARG A 834 2.69 1.24 35.73
N ALA A 835 3.21 0.04 35.94
CA ALA A 835 3.80 -0.77 34.89
C ALA A 835 2.73 -1.31 33.94
N SER A 836 3.00 -1.24 32.63
CA SER A 836 2.01 -1.55 31.60
C SER A 836 1.72 -3.05 31.46
N HIS A 837 2.72 -3.91 31.67
CA HIS A 837 2.58 -5.36 31.52
C HIS A 837 1.82 -6.03 32.67
N SER A 838 1.97 -5.54 33.91
CA SER A 838 1.40 -6.17 35.11
C SER A 838 0.23 -5.40 35.72
N GLY A 839 0.10 -4.11 35.39
CA GLY A 839 -0.85 -3.19 36.01
C GLY A 839 -0.54 -2.80 37.46
N LYS A 840 0.61 -3.25 38.01
CA LYS A 840 1.09 -2.91 39.36
C LYS A 840 1.85 -1.59 39.39
N VAL A 841 2.07 -1.02 40.57
CA VAL A 841 2.74 0.28 40.74
C VAL A 841 4.14 0.14 41.31
N LEU A 842 4.99 1.13 41.01
CA LEU A 842 6.32 1.28 41.58
C LEU A 842 6.22 1.56 43.08
N GLY A 843 6.80 0.69 43.89
CA GLY A 843 6.77 0.76 45.35
C GLY A 843 8.12 0.48 46.00
N VAL A 844 8.20 0.69 47.31
CA VAL A 844 9.41 0.41 48.09
C VAL A 844 9.21 -0.87 48.87
N GLU A 845 10.17 -1.79 48.77
CA GLU A 845 10.06 -3.07 49.44
C GLU A 845 9.84 -2.92 50.94
N GLY A 846 8.79 -3.58 51.44
CA GLY A 846 8.40 -3.56 52.86
C GLY A 846 7.99 -2.18 53.39
N GLY A 847 7.74 -1.19 52.52
CA GLY A 847 7.44 0.18 52.94
C GLY A 847 8.59 0.87 53.69
N SER A 848 9.83 0.45 53.47
CA SER A 848 11.00 1.01 54.15
C SER A 848 11.26 2.45 53.73
N ALA A 849 11.62 3.31 54.69
CA ALA A 849 12.07 4.66 54.41
C ALA A 849 13.61 4.79 54.34
N ALA A 850 14.35 3.70 54.55
CA ALA A 850 15.82 3.74 54.64
C ALA A 850 16.52 3.92 53.27
N ALA A 851 17.68 4.57 53.27
CA ALA A 851 18.55 4.59 52.10
C ALA A 851 19.03 3.16 51.77
N GLY A 852 19.03 2.80 50.49
CA GLY A 852 19.34 1.46 50.01
C GLY A 852 18.13 0.50 49.95
N ALA A 853 16.94 0.91 50.44
CA ALA A 853 15.74 0.09 50.30
C ALA A 853 15.43 -0.19 48.82
N ARG A 854 15.11 -1.45 48.49
CA ARG A 854 14.87 -1.88 47.11
C ARG A 854 13.56 -1.33 46.58
N ILE A 855 13.56 -1.00 45.30
CA ILE A 855 12.35 -0.65 44.55
C ILE A 855 11.82 -1.90 43.85
N VAL A 856 10.52 -2.12 43.98
CA VAL A 856 9.79 -3.26 43.44
C VAL A 856 8.52 -2.78 42.76
N GLN A 857 7.83 -3.66 42.04
CA GLN A 857 6.41 -3.46 41.75
C GLN A 857 5.54 -4.13 42.82
N TRP A 858 4.37 -3.55 43.08
CA TRP A 858 3.39 -4.11 44.00
C TRP A 858 1.96 -3.73 43.60
N ALA A 859 0.99 -4.54 44.00
CA ALA A 859 -0.43 -4.20 43.88
C ALA A 859 -0.73 -2.84 44.55
N ASP A 860 -1.40 -1.94 43.84
CA ASP A 860 -1.66 -0.61 44.36
C ASP A 860 -2.66 -0.64 45.53
N ASN A 861 -2.19 -0.27 46.72
CA ASN A 861 -2.96 -0.19 47.95
C ASN A 861 -3.02 1.25 48.52
N GLY A 862 -2.55 2.26 47.76
CA GLY A 862 -2.52 3.66 48.19
C GLY A 862 -1.50 4.02 49.27
N ALA A 863 -0.58 3.11 49.64
CA ALA A 863 0.41 3.37 50.67
C ALA A 863 1.41 4.48 50.28
N ALA A 864 1.99 5.16 51.27
CA ALA A 864 2.86 6.31 51.05
C ALA A 864 4.12 5.98 50.24
N ASP A 865 4.59 4.73 50.29
CA ASP A 865 5.73 4.21 49.56
C ASP A 865 5.45 3.88 48.08
N HIS A 866 4.18 3.91 47.66
CA HIS A 866 3.79 3.82 46.24
C HIS A 866 3.65 5.20 45.57
N ARG A 867 3.73 6.27 46.37
CA ARG A 867 3.46 7.64 45.93
C ARG A 867 4.77 8.38 45.66
N TRP A 868 4.83 9.06 44.53
CA TRP A 868 6.03 9.73 44.03
C TRP A 868 5.72 11.17 43.63
N ARG A 869 6.71 12.06 43.68
CA ARG A 869 6.62 13.41 43.10
C ARG A 869 7.83 13.71 42.26
N LEU A 870 7.64 14.48 41.19
CA LEU A 870 8.72 14.87 40.29
C LEU A 870 9.33 16.19 40.78
N ARG A 871 10.66 16.19 40.98
CA ARG A 871 11.44 17.40 41.29
C ARG A 871 12.42 17.67 40.17
N HIS A 872 12.29 18.81 39.49
CA HIS A 872 13.16 19.15 38.37
C HIS A 872 14.63 19.13 38.78
N GLY A 873 15.46 18.38 38.04
CA GLY A 873 16.88 18.14 38.29
C GLY A 873 17.81 18.80 37.28
N GLY A 874 17.28 19.68 36.42
CA GLY A 874 18.00 20.35 35.34
C GLY A 874 18.01 19.56 34.03
N ASN A 875 18.15 20.29 32.90
CA ASN A 875 18.29 19.73 31.55
C ASN A 875 17.23 18.69 31.17
N GLY A 876 15.97 18.88 31.59
CA GLY A 876 14.86 17.96 31.27
C GLY A 876 14.80 16.68 32.10
N TYR A 877 15.65 16.54 33.12
CA TYR A 877 15.63 15.41 34.04
C TYR A 877 14.90 15.76 35.34
N PHE A 878 14.36 14.73 36.00
CA PHE A 878 13.65 14.79 37.26
C PHE A 878 14.31 13.86 38.28
N ARG A 879 14.28 14.28 39.54
CA ARG A 879 14.42 13.41 40.70
C ARG A 879 13.03 12.93 41.08
N ILE A 880 12.84 11.63 41.19
CA ILE A 880 11.54 11.01 41.49
C ILE A 880 11.52 10.70 42.98
N GLN A 881 10.86 11.56 43.76
CA GLN A 881 10.93 11.52 45.23
C GLN A 881 9.75 10.73 45.81
N CYS A 882 10.06 9.77 46.67
CA CYS A 882 9.08 8.94 47.37
C CYS A 882 8.36 9.76 48.45
N GLY A 883 7.04 9.55 48.57
CA GLY A 883 6.21 10.13 49.62
C GLY A 883 6.51 9.56 51.01
N ASN A 884 7.16 8.39 51.08
CA ASN A 884 7.63 7.79 52.31
C ASN A 884 9.12 8.13 52.55
N GLY A 885 9.40 9.02 53.50
CA GLY A 885 10.76 9.36 53.92
C GLY A 885 11.53 10.36 53.03
N GLY A 886 10.92 10.89 51.96
CA GLY A 886 11.47 12.00 51.18
C GLY A 886 12.75 11.68 50.38
N ARG A 887 13.11 10.41 50.23
CA ARG A 887 14.24 9.94 49.42
C ARG A 887 13.87 9.82 47.95
N VAL A 888 14.87 9.72 47.06
CA VAL A 888 14.67 9.71 45.61
C VAL A 888 15.02 8.35 45.00
N LEU A 889 14.37 8.04 43.88
CA LEU A 889 14.68 6.89 43.04
C LEU A 889 16.12 7.00 42.50
N GLY A 890 16.95 6.04 42.85
CA GLY A 890 18.32 5.90 42.33
C GLY A 890 18.65 4.46 41.98
N LEU A 891 19.92 4.23 41.66
CA LEU A 891 20.49 2.93 41.35
C LEU A 891 21.47 2.53 42.44
N SER A 892 21.44 1.26 42.85
CA SER A 892 22.31 0.74 43.90
C SER A 892 23.79 0.99 43.58
N GLY A 893 24.51 1.58 44.53
CA GLY A 893 25.92 1.97 44.38
C GLY A 893 26.20 2.99 43.26
N GLY A 894 25.16 3.64 42.70
CA GLY A 894 25.30 4.51 41.53
C GLY A 894 25.71 3.77 40.25
N SER A 895 25.49 2.45 40.18
CA SER A 895 25.93 1.61 39.07
C SER A 895 25.27 1.99 37.75
N GLY A 896 26.07 2.05 36.67
CA GLY A 896 25.59 2.23 35.29
C GLY A 896 25.32 0.91 34.56
N SER A 897 25.52 -0.24 35.20
CA SER A 897 25.41 -1.55 34.56
C SER A 897 23.96 -1.97 34.33
N GLN A 898 23.74 -2.74 33.25
CA GLN A 898 22.48 -3.45 33.04
C GLN A 898 22.24 -4.42 34.20
N GLY A 899 21.00 -4.48 34.69
CA GLY A 899 20.60 -5.29 35.84
C GLY A 899 20.79 -4.61 37.19
N ALA A 900 21.29 -3.37 37.23
CA ALA A 900 21.43 -2.66 38.50
C ALA A 900 20.06 -2.41 39.14
N GLN A 901 19.94 -2.82 40.40
CA GLN A 901 18.75 -2.68 41.23
C GLN A 901 18.43 -1.20 41.48
N ALA A 902 17.17 -0.81 41.25
CA ALA A 902 16.65 0.47 41.67
C ALA A 902 16.45 0.50 43.20
N VAL A 903 16.82 1.60 43.84
CA VAL A 903 16.80 1.79 45.30
C VAL A 903 16.33 3.19 45.70
N LEU A 904 15.91 3.37 46.95
CA LEU A 904 15.82 4.69 47.56
C LEU A 904 17.20 5.22 47.93
N GLY A 905 17.50 6.47 47.58
CA GLY A 905 18.74 7.16 47.97
C GLY A 905 18.47 8.54 48.57
N ASP A 906 19.41 9.03 49.37
CA ASP A 906 19.41 10.43 49.81
C ASP A 906 19.58 11.34 48.58
N ASP A 907 18.80 12.43 48.49
CA ASP A 907 18.81 13.31 47.33
C ASP A 907 20.10 14.13 47.26
N THR A 908 21.02 13.70 46.41
CA THR A 908 22.31 14.37 46.15
C THR A 908 22.34 15.08 44.80
N GLY A 909 21.29 14.92 43.98
CA GLY A 909 21.28 15.39 42.59
C GLY A 909 22.23 14.62 41.65
N ALA A 910 22.81 13.50 42.10
CA ALA A 910 23.73 12.72 41.28
C ALA A 910 23.09 12.18 40.00
N ALA A 911 23.90 11.88 38.97
CA ALA A 911 23.39 11.42 37.68
C ALA A 911 22.52 10.15 37.76
N HIS A 912 22.87 9.22 38.66
CA HIS A 912 22.11 7.99 38.88
C HIS A 912 20.74 8.21 39.55
N GLN A 913 20.46 9.41 40.07
CA GLN A 913 19.19 9.80 40.71
C GLN A 913 18.32 10.69 39.79
N ARG A 914 18.79 10.94 38.57
CA ARG A 914 18.15 11.82 37.59
C ARG A 914 17.59 10.99 36.45
N TRP A 915 16.29 11.12 36.23
CA TRP A 915 15.51 10.34 35.28
C TRP A 915 14.77 11.26 34.33
N ARG A 916 14.71 10.91 33.05
CA ARG A 916 13.83 11.59 32.08
C ARG A 916 12.80 10.61 31.54
N PHE A 917 11.65 11.15 31.16
CA PHE A 917 10.62 10.38 30.48
C PHE A 917 10.90 10.41 28.98
N VAL A 918 10.88 9.25 28.33
CA VAL A 918 11.11 9.07 26.88
C VAL A 918 10.06 8.17 26.23
#